data_AF-Q4S819-F1
#
_entry.id   AF-Q4S819-F1
#
_cell.length_a   1.000
_cell.length_b   1.000
_cell.length_c   1.000
_cell.angle_alpha   90.00
_cell.angle_beta   90.00
_cell.angle_gamma   90.00
#
_symmetry.space_group_name_H-M   'P 1'
#
loop_
_entity.id
_entity.type
_entity.pdbx_description
1 polymer ?
#
loop_
_entity_poly.entity_id
_entity_poly.type
_entity_poly.pdbx_seq_one_letter_code
_entity_poly.pdbx_strand_id
1 'polypeptide(L)'
;MKCFNDIWRKLVQITVDTPWLSDIQSSCALIGKGRLICVDPAAVSLHMIDLHSETAMAQIPLQLNNGQIVTLRDFSPACSLNLFSAETGRRLLDTTIYFNLDPNGGKPEKLYVQAFLKKDDAVGYRVMVQTEDHTLTFLQQPGRVMWTREEALADVVTMEMVDLPLTGTQAELEGEFGKKADGLMSMVLKRLSSQLILLQAWISHLWKLFYDARKPHSQVKNDVTIENLSRDEFNLQKMMVMVTASGKLFGIDSKTGVILWRHYLDDIPANAVFKLMVQRTTAHFPHPPQCTLLIKDKDTGLATLHVFNPIFGKRSHVTPPALPRPILQSLLLPLMDQDYAKVLLLVDDQYKVSAFPYTKNVLQQLQEMASSIFFYLIDSSQGRLSGYRLRTDLSTELIWEVVIPTETQRIVSVKGKRPNEHVHSQGRVMGDRSVLYKYLNPNLLAVVTESTDLHQERSFVGMLLIDGVTGRIIHEAVQRKARGPVHVVHSENWVVYEYWSTKSRRNEFSVIELYEGTELYNSTVFSSLDRPHAPQVLQQSYIFPSSISTVEATLTEKGITSRHLLIGLPSGGILSLPKMFLDPRRPEIITEQSREENLIPYAPELLIRTEWFINYNQSVSRVRGIYTAPSGLESTCLVVAYGLDIFQTRVYPSKQFDVLKDDYDYMLISSVLLALFFATMISKRLAEVKLLNRAWR
;
A
#
# COMPACT_ATOMS: atom_id res chain seq x y z
N MET A 1 -90.42 -1.42 17.17
CA MET A 1 -90.75 -1.60 15.74
C MET A 1 -90.76 -0.22 15.12
N LYS A 2 -89.87 0.02 14.14
CA LYS A 2 -89.73 1.22 13.31
C LYS A 2 -89.24 2.50 14.00
N CYS A 3 -88.43 3.36 13.37
CA CYS A 3 -87.63 3.31 12.13
C CYS A 3 -86.95 4.67 11.98
N PHE A 4 -85.75 4.66 11.37
CA PHE A 4 -85.27 5.67 10.41
C PHE A 4 -85.26 7.14 10.81
N ASN A 5 -84.08 7.62 11.22
CA ASN A 5 -83.31 8.64 10.50
C ASN A 5 -82.15 9.08 11.40
N ASP A 6 -80.91 8.64 11.12
CA ASP A 6 -79.67 9.37 11.45
C ASP A 6 -78.41 8.60 11.04
N ILE A 7 -78.34 8.11 9.79
CA ILE A 7 -77.10 7.55 9.22
C ILE A 7 -76.80 8.27 7.91
N TRP A 8 -76.57 9.59 7.98
CA TRP A 8 -75.89 10.35 6.92
C TRP A 8 -75.23 11.58 7.53
N ARG A 9 -74.12 11.40 8.27
CA ARG A 9 -73.08 12.43 8.49
C ARG A 9 -71.90 11.88 9.29
N LYS A 10 -70.84 11.52 8.58
CA LYS A 10 -69.42 11.86 8.83
C LYS A 10 -68.51 10.93 8.01
N LEU A 11 -68.52 11.10 6.69
CA LEU A 11 -67.34 10.84 5.87
C LEU A 11 -66.59 12.16 5.80
N VAL A 12 -65.48 12.27 6.55
CA VAL A 12 -64.55 13.37 6.38
C VAL A 12 -63.66 12.98 5.21
N GLN A 13 -63.93 13.54 4.04
CA GLN A 13 -63.06 13.41 2.87
C GLN A 13 -61.91 14.39 3.07
N ILE A 14 -60.71 13.85 3.32
CA ILE A 14 -59.48 14.64 3.45
C ILE A 14 -58.78 14.59 2.10
N THR A 15 -58.69 15.73 1.43
CA THR A 15 -57.91 15.90 0.20
C THR A 15 -56.51 16.36 0.61
N VAL A 16 -55.48 15.59 0.27
CA VAL A 16 -54.08 15.92 0.52
C VAL A 16 -53.43 16.20 -0.82
N ASP A 17 -52.92 17.40 -1.04
CA ASP A 17 -52.19 17.75 -2.26
C ASP A 17 -50.83 17.04 -2.26
N THR A 18 -50.60 16.16 -3.23
CA THR A 18 -49.32 15.44 -3.41
C THR A 18 -48.66 15.87 -4.73
N PRO A 19 -48.03 17.06 -4.80
CA PRO A 19 -47.48 17.62 -6.03
C PRO A 19 -46.27 16.83 -6.59
N TRP A 20 -45.66 15.94 -5.80
CA TRP A 20 -44.58 15.03 -6.22
C TRP A 20 -45.07 13.70 -6.80
N LEU A 21 -46.39 13.46 -6.85
CA LEU A 21 -46.96 12.20 -7.36
C LEU A 21 -47.16 12.19 -8.89
N SER A 22 -46.66 13.21 -9.61
CA SER A 22 -46.87 13.37 -11.06
C SER A 22 -46.21 12.28 -11.91
N ASP A 23 -45.20 11.58 -11.38
CA ASP A 23 -44.38 10.64 -12.16
C ASP A 23 -44.59 9.15 -11.81
N ILE A 24 -45.51 8.80 -10.90
CA ILE A 24 -45.76 7.39 -10.54
C ILE A 24 -46.97 6.87 -11.35
N GLN A 25 -46.71 6.21 -12.48
CA GLN A 25 -47.75 5.63 -13.35
C GLN A 25 -48.40 4.34 -12.81
N SER A 26 -48.07 3.91 -11.58
CA SER A 26 -48.31 2.55 -11.13
C SER A 26 -49.12 2.43 -9.82
N SER A 27 -49.80 1.29 -9.70
CA SER A 27 -50.86 0.98 -8.73
C SER A 27 -50.48 1.30 -7.28
N CYS A 28 -51.17 2.28 -6.68
CA CYS A 28 -51.12 2.57 -5.25
C CYS A 28 -52.29 1.89 -4.52
N ALA A 29 -52.02 1.28 -3.37
CA ALA A 29 -53.02 0.65 -2.50
C ALA A 29 -52.91 1.17 -1.06
N LEU A 30 -54.06 1.33 -0.41
CA LEU A 30 -54.15 1.81 0.96
C LEU A 30 -54.25 0.61 1.90
N ILE A 31 -53.25 0.41 2.77
CA ILE A 31 -53.19 -0.73 3.69
C ILE A 31 -53.48 -0.27 5.12
N GLY A 32 -54.60 -0.75 5.67
CA GLY A 32 -54.99 -0.50 7.06
C GLY A 32 -55.43 0.95 7.33
N LYS A 33 -55.20 1.45 8.55
CA LYS A 33 -55.64 2.78 9.01
C LYS A 33 -54.64 3.88 8.59
N GLY A 34 -54.47 4.09 7.29
CA GLY A 34 -53.79 5.27 6.76
C GLY A 34 -52.34 5.10 6.32
N ARG A 35 -51.96 3.96 5.71
CA ARG A 35 -50.70 3.87 4.95
C ARG A 35 -50.97 3.70 3.48
N LEU A 36 -50.39 4.57 2.66
CA LEU A 36 -50.42 4.49 1.21
C LEU A 36 -49.15 3.78 0.73
N ILE A 37 -49.32 2.75 -0.08
CA ILE A 37 -48.22 2.01 -0.71
C ILE A 37 -48.34 2.15 -2.22
N CYS A 38 -47.30 2.66 -2.87
CA CYS A 38 -47.21 2.73 -4.32
C CYS A 38 -46.08 1.83 -4.80
N VAL A 39 -46.40 0.91 -5.71
CA VAL A 39 -45.38 0.05 -6.33
C VAL A 39 -44.91 0.75 -7.58
N ASP A 40 -43.61 1.03 -7.73
CA ASP A 40 -43.01 1.50 -8.96
C ASP A 40 -42.35 0.32 -9.71
N PRO A 41 -42.97 -0.19 -10.80
CA PRO A 41 -42.43 -1.28 -11.58
C PRO A 41 -41.23 -0.87 -12.44
N ALA A 42 -41.03 0.42 -12.74
CA ALA A 42 -39.87 0.88 -13.50
C ALA A 42 -38.60 0.90 -12.64
N ALA A 43 -38.72 1.30 -11.38
CA ALA A 43 -37.61 1.34 -10.42
C ALA A 43 -37.45 0.07 -9.57
N VAL A 44 -38.36 -0.91 -9.69
CA VAL A 44 -38.43 -2.13 -8.84
C VAL A 44 -38.41 -1.77 -7.35
N SER A 45 -39.18 -0.75 -6.97
CA SER A 45 -39.25 -0.24 -5.61
C SER A 45 -40.68 -0.01 -5.13
N LEU A 46 -40.85 -0.01 -3.81
CA LEU A 46 -42.12 0.21 -3.14
C LEU A 46 -42.01 1.47 -2.27
N HIS A 47 -42.86 2.43 -2.55
CA HIS A 47 -42.96 3.67 -1.79
C HIS A 47 -44.00 3.50 -0.70
N MET A 48 -43.64 3.76 0.56
CA MET A 48 -44.59 3.80 1.67
C MET A 48 -44.69 5.22 2.25
N ILE A 49 -45.93 5.68 2.44
CA ILE A 49 -46.25 6.92 3.14
C ILE A 49 -47.24 6.61 4.27
N ASP A 50 -46.98 7.17 5.45
CA ASP A 50 -47.95 7.20 6.55
C ASP A 50 -48.75 8.50 6.46
N LEU A 51 -50.06 8.40 6.18
CA LEU A 51 -50.96 9.53 5.93
C LEU A 51 -51.24 10.35 7.20
N HIS A 52 -50.83 9.88 8.38
CA HIS A 52 -51.05 10.58 9.65
C HIS A 52 -49.85 11.41 10.12
N SER A 53 -48.63 11.15 9.61
CA SER A 53 -47.40 11.77 10.11
C SER A 53 -46.77 12.81 9.18
N GLU A 54 -47.33 13.04 7.97
CA GLU A 54 -46.79 13.98 6.96
C GLU A 54 -45.27 13.83 6.71
N THR A 55 -44.72 12.63 6.88
CA THR A 55 -43.29 12.35 6.67
C THR A 55 -42.99 11.99 5.22
N ALA A 56 -41.77 12.33 4.76
CA ALA A 56 -41.26 12.06 3.41
C ALA A 56 -41.33 10.59 2.99
N MET A 57 -41.47 10.33 1.68
CA MET A 57 -41.53 8.97 1.08
C MET A 57 -40.31 8.13 1.46
N ALA A 58 -40.55 6.91 1.97
CA ALA A 58 -39.53 5.89 2.10
C ALA A 58 -39.58 4.95 0.88
N GLN A 59 -38.52 4.92 0.07
CA GLN A 59 -38.35 4.02 -1.05
C GLN A 59 -37.73 2.69 -0.55
N ILE A 60 -38.38 1.57 -0.87
CA ILE A 60 -37.95 0.23 -0.45
C ILE A 60 -37.68 -0.60 -1.72
N PRO A 61 -36.43 -0.97 -2.02
CA PRO A 61 -36.13 -1.83 -3.15
C PRO A 61 -36.72 -3.23 -2.93
N LEU A 62 -37.36 -3.79 -3.96
CA LEU A 62 -37.99 -5.11 -3.90
C LEU A 62 -37.20 -6.13 -4.73
N GLN A 63 -36.99 -7.33 -4.21
CA GLN A 63 -36.73 -8.52 -5.04
C GLN A 63 -37.86 -9.53 -4.85
N LEU A 64 -38.44 -9.96 -5.97
CA LEU A 64 -39.41 -11.05 -6.04
C LEU A 64 -38.65 -12.36 -6.28
N ASN A 65 -38.77 -13.33 -5.38
CA ASN A 65 -38.43 -14.73 -5.67
C ASN A 65 -39.55 -15.63 -5.14
N ASN A 66 -40.18 -16.40 -6.03
CA ASN A 66 -41.22 -17.38 -5.71
C ASN A 66 -42.37 -16.88 -4.81
N GLY A 67 -42.93 -15.69 -5.10
CA GLY A 67 -44.12 -15.20 -4.40
C GLY A 67 -43.87 -14.76 -2.94
N GLN A 68 -42.64 -14.35 -2.60
CA GLN A 68 -42.30 -13.80 -1.29
C GLN A 68 -41.52 -12.49 -1.44
N ILE A 69 -41.81 -11.52 -0.56
CA ILE A 69 -41.21 -10.19 -0.53
C ILE A 69 -40.35 -10.08 0.74
N VAL A 70 -39.09 -9.65 0.60
CA VAL A 70 -38.22 -9.34 1.74
C VAL A 70 -38.03 -7.85 1.82
N THR A 71 -38.31 -7.27 2.99
CA THR A 71 -38.08 -5.84 3.24
C THR A 71 -37.00 -5.66 4.28
N LEU A 72 -36.11 -4.74 4.01
CA LEU A 72 -35.04 -4.30 4.88
C LEU A 72 -35.49 -2.97 5.52
N ARG A 73 -35.56 -2.94 6.85
CA ARG A 73 -35.84 -1.71 7.62
C ARG A 73 -34.61 -1.33 8.41
N ASP A 74 -34.09 -0.14 8.09
CA ASP A 74 -32.94 0.44 8.75
C ASP A 74 -33.36 1.14 10.04
N PHE A 75 -32.75 0.72 11.14
CA PHE A 75 -32.73 1.46 12.40
C PHE A 75 -31.27 1.66 12.77
N SER A 76 -30.56 2.65 12.22
CA SER A 76 -29.13 2.85 12.49
C SER A 76 -28.80 2.73 14.00
N PRO A 77 -28.01 1.73 14.46
CA PRO A 77 -27.09 0.83 13.73
C PRO A 77 -27.58 -0.63 13.46
N ALA A 78 -28.81 -0.98 13.82
CA ALA A 78 -29.39 -2.31 13.63
C ALA A 78 -30.33 -2.37 12.41
N CYS A 79 -30.11 -3.35 11.53
CA CYS A 79 -31.01 -3.65 10.44
C CYS A 79 -31.94 -4.80 10.81
N SER A 80 -33.21 -4.68 10.44
CA SER A 80 -34.18 -5.77 10.57
C SER A 80 -34.66 -6.23 9.20
N LEU A 81 -34.51 -7.53 8.97
CA LEU A 81 -34.99 -8.22 7.77
C LEU A 81 -36.25 -9.00 8.10
N ASN A 82 -37.29 -8.83 7.30
CA ASN A 82 -38.58 -9.49 7.50
C ASN A 82 -39.07 -10.12 6.19
N LEU A 83 -39.65 -11.32 6.29
CA LEU A 83 -40.26 -12.01 5.16
C LEU A 83 -41.77 -11.74 5.12
N PHE A 84 -42.29 -11.46 3.93
CA PHE A 84 -43.70 -11.25 3.65
C PHE A 84 -44.18 -12.23 2.57
N SER A 85 -45.39 -12.76 2.74
CA SER A 85 -46.08 -13.51 1.67
C SER A 85 -46.52 -12.53 0.58
N ALA A 86 -46.18 -12.78 -0.68
CA ALA A 86 -46.60 -11.91 -1.78
C ALA A 86 -48.11 -12.03 -2.06
N GLU A 87 -48.71 -13.20 -1.81
CA GLU A 87 -50.13 -13.44 -2.02
C GLU A 87 -51.01 -12.66 -1.03
N THR A 88 -50.58 -12.60 0.24
CA THR A 88 -51.41 -12.02 1.32
C THR A 88 -50.89 -10.68 1.83
N GLY A 89 -49.67 -10.29 1.47
CA GLY A 89 -48.96 -9.14 2.03
C GLY A 89 -48.68 -9.26 3.54
N ARG A 90 -48.94 -10.42 4.15
CA ARG A 90 -48.76 -10.63 5.59
C ARG A 90 -47.31 -11.01 5.89
N ARG A 91 -46.78 -10.43 6.97
CA ARG A 91 -45.48 -10.79 7.53
C ARG A 91 -45.54 -12.20 8.11
N LEU A 92 -44.57 -13.05 7.76
CA LEU A 92 -44.42 -14.36 8.37
C LEU A 92 -43.83 -14.22 9.78
N LEU A 93 -44.45 -14.87 10.76
CA LEU A 93 -43.97 -14.90 12.14
C LEU A 93 -42.66 -15.70 12.23
N ASP A 94 -41.80 -15.37 13.20
CA ASP A 94 -40.49 -16.02 13.43
C ASP A 94 -39.49 -15.98 12.25
N THR A 95 -39.69 -15.04 11.33
CA THR A 95 -38.79 -14.80 10.18
C THR A 95 -37.91 -13.55 10.34
N THR A 96 -37.99 -12.84 11.46
CA THR A 96 -37.22 -11.61 11.64
C THR A 96 -35.76 -11.92 11.94
N ILE A 97 -34.85 -11.36 11.14
CA ILE A 97 -33.40 -11.41 11.37
C ILE A 97 -32.96 -10.00 11.80
N TYR A 98 -32.33 -9.92 12.96
CA TYR A 98 -31.64 -8.71 13.39
C TYR A 98 -30.15 -8.88 13.16
N PHE A 99 -29.53 -7.89 12.52
CA PHE A 99 -28.09 -7.85 12.40
C PHE A 99 -27.59 -6.41 12.53
N ASN A 100 -26.40 -6.26 13.11
CA ASN A 100 -25.78 -4.96 13.28
C ASN A 100 -24.89 -4.68 12.05
N LEU A 101 -25.07 -3.51 11.46
CA LEU A 101 -24.14 -3.01 10.45
C LEU A 101 -22.88 -2.49 11.14
N ASP A 102 -21.74 -2.66 10.47
CA ASP A 102 -20.50 -2.04 10.91
C ASP A 102 -20.64 -0.52 10.74
N PRO A 103 -20.47 0.30 11.80
CA PRO A 103 -20.55 1.76 11.68
C PRO A 103 -19.50 2.35 10.74
N ASN A 104 -18.41 1.61 10.48
CA ASN A 104 -17.36 2.01 9.55
C ASN A 104 -17.52 1.40 8.14
N GLY A 105 -18.69 0.81 7.85
CA GLY A 105 -19.03 0.22 6.56
C GLY A 105 -20.07 1.03 5.79
N GLY A 106 -20.24 0.71 4.51
CA GLY A 106 -21.22 1.35 3.64
C GLY A 106 -22.66 0.90 3.94
N LYS A 107 -23.63 1.63 3.40
CA LYS A 107 -25.05 1.27 3.55
C LYS A 107 -25.39 0.04 2.70
N PRO A 108 -26.43 -0.73 3.05
CA PRO A 108 -26.87 -1.85 2.22
C PRO A 108 -27.45 -1.36 0.89
N GLU A 109 -26.88 -1.82 -0.23
CA GLU A 109 -27.31 -1.46 -1.58
C GLU A 109 -28.20 -2.56 -2.19
N LYS A 110 -27.76 -3.82 -2.11
CA LYS A 110 -28.44 -4.97 -2.72
C LYS A 110 -28.64 -6.10 -1.74
N LEU A 111 -29.69 -6.87 -1.98
CA LEU A 111 -30.09 -7.97 -1.14
C LEU A 111 -30.51 -9.16 -2.00
N TYR A 112 -29.95 -10.33 -1.71
CA TYR A 112 -30.28 -11.59 -2.39
C TYR A 112 -30.80 -12.61 -1.39
N VAL A 113 -31.92 -13.25 -1.72
CA VAL A 113 -32.63 -14.16 -0.81
C VAL A 113 -32.58 -15.59 -1.35
N GLN A 114 -32.15 -16.51 -0.49
CA GLN A 114 -32.27 -17.95 -0.71
C GLN A 114 -33.30 -18.52 0.27
N ALA A 115 -34.51 -18.79 -0.22
CA ALA A 115 -35.55 -19.46 0.55
C ALA A 115 -35.40 -20.99 0.47
N PHE A 116 -35.77 -21.69 1.55
CA PHE A 116 -35.77 -23.16 1.63
C PHE A 116 -36.87 -23.63 2.59
N LEU A 117 -37.37 -24.85 2.40
CA LEU A 117 -38.32 -25.48 3.32
C LEU A 117 -37.58 -26.09 4.52
N LYS A 118 -38.03 -25.78 5.73
CA LYS A 118 -37.57 -26.44 6.96
C LYS A 118 -38.25 -27.80 7.11
N LYS A 119 -37.77 -28.60 8.07
CA LYS A 119 -38.37 -29.90 8.41
C LYS A 119 -39.80 -29.79 8.94
N ASP A 120 -40.17 -28.63 9.48
CA ASP A 120 -41.49 -28.35 10.06
C ASP A 120 -42.47 -27.72 9.04
N ASP A 121 -42.20 -27.88 7.74
CA ASP A 121 -42.89 -27.23 6.60
C ASP A 121 -42.89 -25.68 6.62
N ALA A 122 -42.28 -25.07 7.64
CA ALA A 122 -42.04 -23.64 7.71
C ALA A 122 -40.99 -23.19 6.68
N VAL A 123 -41.13 -21.98 6.15
CA VAL A 123 -40.16 -21.40 5.24
C VAL A 123 -38.98 -20.81 6.02
N GLY A 124 -37.78 -21.30 5.73
CA GLY A 124 -36.52 -20.69 6.12
C GLY A 124 -35.96 -19.84 4.99
N TYR A 125 -35.15 -18.84 5.33
CA TYR A 125 -34.41 -18.09 4.33
C TYR A 125 -33.02 -17.72 4.82
N ARG A 126 -32.12 -17.50 3.86
CA ARG A 126 -30.79 -16.91 4.03
C ARG A 126 -30.72 -15.67 3.17
N VAL A 127 -29.96 -14.69 3.64
CA VAL A 127 -29.83 -13.41 2.95
C VAL A 127 -28.37 -13.11 2.73
N MET A 128 -28.01 -12.78 1.49
CA MET A 128 -26.75 -12.12 1.20
C MET A 128 -27.02 -10.62 1.05
N VAL A 129 -26.40 -9.83 1.91
CA VAL A 129 -26.46 -8.37 1.86
C VAL A 129 -25.17 -7.88 1.21
N GLN A 130 -25.31 -7.07 0.17
CA GLN A 130 -24.23 -6.34 -0.47
C GLN A 130 -24.34 -4.87 -0.08
N THR A 131 -23.26 -4.33 0.48
CA THR A 131 -23.16 -2.92 0.86
C THR A 131 -22.47 -2.09 -0.23
N GLU A 132 -22.62 -0.77 -0.17
CA GLU A 132 -22.01 0.21 -1.07
C GLU A 132 -20.48 0.08 -1.13
N ASP A 133 -19.85 -0.29 -0.01
CA ASP A 133 -18.40 -0.52 0.10
C ASP A 133 -17.97 -1.92 -0.35
N HIS A 134 -18.81 -2.61 -1.14
CA HIS A 134 -18.57 -3.93 -1.72
C HIS A 134 -18.32 -5.03 -0.68
N THR A 135 -18.90 -4.94 0.52
CA THR A 135 -18.90 -6.08 1.45
C THR A 135 -20.06 -7.00 1.16
N LEU A 136 -19.80 -8.30 1.25
CA LEU A 136 -20.82 -9.34 1.15
C LEU A 136 -20.97 -9.99 2.53
N THR A 137 -22.15 -9.85 3.12
CA THR A 137 -22.47 -10.47 4.41
C THR A 137 -23.56 -11.51 4.21
N PHE A 138 -23.28 -12.76 4.59
CA PHE A 138 -24.24 -13.85 4.49
C PHE A 138 -24.87 -14.17 5.84
N LEU A 139 -26.18 -14.00 5.91
CA LEU A 139 -26.98 -14.07 7.13
C LEU A 139 -27.85 -15.33 7.12
N GLN A 140 -27.92 -15.99 8.27
CA GLN A 140 -28.81 -17.13 8.51
C GLN A 140 -29.73 -16.86 9.71
N GLN A 141 -30.98 -17.30 9.62
CA GLN A 141 -31.90 -17.30 10.76
C GLN A 141 -31.29 -18.03 11.97
N PRO A 142 -31.37 -17.46 13.20
CA PRO A 142 -32.22 -16.33 13.62
C PRO A 142 -31.53 -14.93 13.64
N GLY A 143 -30.39 -14.74 12.96
CA GLY A 143 -29.58 -13.52 13.15
C GLY A 143 -28.06 -13.72 13.05
N ARG A 144 -27.61 -14.94 12.72
CA ARG A 144 -26.19 -15.28 12.72
C ARG A 144 -25.54 -14.87 11.41
N VAL A 145 -24.48 -14.07 11.50
CA VAL A 145 -23.54 -13.87 10.40
C VAL A 145 -22.75 -15.16 10.20
N MET A 146 -22.95 -15.81 9.06
CA MET A 146 -22.25 -17.05 8.70
C MET A 146 -20.83 -16.75 8.22
N TRP A 147 -20.71 -15.75 7.35
CA TRP A 147 -19.45 -15.21 6.87
C TRP A 147 -19.65 -13.79 6.36
N THR A 148 -18.57 -13.02 6.39
CA THR A 148 -18.43 -11.72 5.75
C THR A 148 -17.23 -11.79 4.82
N ARG A 149 -17.38 -11.27 3.61
CA ARG A 149 -16.35 -11.26 2.58
C ARG A 149 -16.17 -9.83 2.07
N GLU A 150 -14.92 -9.38 2.08
CA GLU A 150 -14.53 -8.01 1.74
C GLU A 150 -14.06 -7.96 0.28
N GLU A 151 -14.96 -7.69 -0.67
CA GLU A 151 -14.61 -7.66 -2.10
C GLU A 151 -14.00 -6.33 -2.54
N ALA A 152 -14.03 -5.29 -1.69
CA ALA A 152 -13.33 -4.03 -1.97
C ALA A 152 -11.82 -4.23 -2.20
N LEU A 153 -11.21 -5.23 -1.55
CA LEU A 153 -9.79 -5.59 -1.72
C LEU A 153 -9.46 -6.14 -3.10
N ALA A 154 -10.46 -6.50 -3.91
CA ALA A 154 -10.26 -6.85 -5.31
C ALA A 154 -9.90 -5.63 -6.18
N ASP A 155 -9.97 -4.39 -5.66
CA ASP A 155 -9.62 -3.16 -6.35
C ASP A 155 -8.71 -2.23 -5.53
N VAL A 156 -7.49 -2.69 -5.22
CA VAL A 156 -6.47 -1.88 -4.54
C VAL A 156 -5.80 -0.89 -5.50
N VAL A 157 -5.84 0.39 -5.15
CA VAL A 157 -5.24 1.49 -5.95
C VAL A 157 -3.85 1.83 -5.45
N THR A 158 -3.67 1.98 -4.13
CA THR A 158 -2.38 2.29 -3.51
C THR A 158 -2.23 1.55 -2.20
N MET A 159 -0.99 1.23 -1.83
CA MET A 159 -0.68 0.66 -0.53
C MET A 159 0.65 1.18 0.01
N GLU A 160 0.78 1.18 1.33
CA GLU A 160 2.04 1.45 2.04
C GLU A 160 2.22 0.45 3.18
N MET A 161 3.47 0.11 3.49
CA MET A 161 3.82 -0.67 4.69
C MET A 161 4.34 0.25 5.79
N VAL A 162 3.67 0.23 6.93
CA VAL A 162 4.04 1.01 8.11
C VAL A 162 4.59 0.07 9.19
N ASP A 163 5.70 0.47 9.81
CA ASP A 163 6.27 -0.25 10.94
C ASP A 163 5.28 -0.32 12.11
N LEU A 164 5.30 -1.43 12.84
CA LEU A 164 4.51 -1.61 14.05
C LEU A 164 5.01 -0.70 15.19
N PRO A 165 4.19 -0.44 16.23
CA PRO A 165 4.62 0.34 17.38
C PRO A 165 5.74 -0.37 18.14
N LEU A 166 6.56 0.43 18.82
CA LEU A 166 7.68 -0.05 19.65
C LEU A 166 7.17 -0.94 20.79
N THR A 167 7.99 -1.90 21.20
CA THR A 167 7.72 -2.67 22.43
C THR A 167 7.84 -1.75 23.65
N GLY A 168 7.19 -2.12 24.77
CA GLY A 168 7.29 -1.35 26.01
C GLY A 168 8.74 -1.13 26.47
N THR A 169 9.61 -2.13 26.28
CA THR A 169 11.05 -2.03 26.59
C THR A 169 11.79 -1.05 25.68
N GLN A 170 11.46 -1.00 24.38
CA GLN A 170 12.05 -0.04 23.45
C GLN A 170 11.57 1.40 23.72
N ALA A 171 10.31 1.57 24.09
CA ALA A 171 9.77 2.87 24.48
C ALA A 171 10.44 3.43 25.74
N GLU A 172 10.74 2.57 26.72
CA GLU A 172 11.52 2.95 27.91
C GLU A 172 12.95 3.39 27.55
N LEU A 173 13.60 2.71 26.61
CA LEU A 173 14.92 3.09 26.11
C LEU A 173 14.89 4.47 25.43
N GLU A 174 13.89 4.75 24.58
CA GLU A 174 13.74 6.09 24.00
C GLU A 174 13.50 7.15 25.09
N GLY A 175 12.70 6.80 26.11
CA GLY A 175 12.49 7.64 27.29
C GLY A 175 13.77 7.92 28.08
N GLU A 176 14.70 6.97 28.17
CA GLU A 176 16.01 7.11 28.82
C GLU A 176 16.86 8.18 28.15
N PHE A 177 17.03 8.10 26.83
CA PHE A 177 17.94 8.95 26.05
C PHE A 177 17.31 10.24 25.50
N GLY A 178 15.99 10.30 25.33
CA GLY A 178 15.31 11.40 24.62
C GLY A 178 15.15 12.70 25.42
N LYS A 179 15.17 12.64 26.75
CA LYS A 179 15.02 13.85 27.59
C LYS A 179 16.39 14.38 28.00
N LYS A 180 16.73 15.58 27.53
CA LYS A 180 17.87 16.36 28.03
C LYS A 180 17.67 16.61 29.52
N ALA A 181 18.32 15.82 30.37
CA ALA A 181 18.27 16.01 31.81
C ALA A 181 19.24 17.13 32.21
N ASP A 182 18.88 17.92 33.22
CA ASP A 182 19.73 18.97 33.75
C ASP A 182 20.90 18.34 34.52
N GLY A 183 22.06 18.26 33.86
CA GLY A 183 23.33 17.79 34.44
C GLY A 183 23.66 16.30 34.24
N LEU A 184 24.94 15.96 34.33
CA LEU A 184 25.43 14.58 34.13
C LEU A 184 24.92 13.60 35.20
N MET A 185 24.81 14.05 36.46
CA MET A 185 24.38 13.18 37.57
C MET A 185 22.91 12.75 37.45
N SER A 186 22.05 13.65 36.97
CA SER A 186 20.64 13.30 36.73
C SER A 186 20.50 12.29 35.58
N MET A 187 21.34 12.38 34.54
CA MET A 187 21.41 11.36 33.48
C MET A 187 21.84 9.99 34.02
N VAL A 188 22.89 9.95 34.86
CA VAL A 188 23.37 8.69 35.46
C VAL A 188 22.32 8.06 36.38
N LEU A 189 21.72 8.84 37.28
CA LEU A 189 20.66 8.36 38.17
C LEU A 189 19.45 7.83 37.38
N LYS A 190 19.06 8.53 36.31
CA LYS A 190 17.98 8.09 35.43
C LYS A 190 18.32 6.78 34.73
N ARG A 191 19.53 6.63 34.20
CA ARG A 191 20.00 5.38 33.59
C ARG A 191 20.00 4.22 34.59
N LEU A 192 20.51 4.43 35.80
CA LEU A 192 20.48 3.40 36.85
C LEU A 192 19.04 3.01 37.23
N SER A 193 18.13 3.99 37.31
CA SER A 193 16.72 3.71 37.59
C SER A 193 16.04 2.89 36.47
N SER A 194 16.29 3.24 35.20
CA SER A 194 15.81 2.51 34.01
C SER A 194 16.31 1.06 34.01
N GLN A 195 17.62 0.87 34.24
CA GLN A 195 18.23 -0.46 34.30
C GLN A 195 17.71 -1.30 35.48
N LEU A 196 17.42 -0.68 36.63
CA LEU A 196 16.82 -1.37 37.76
C LEU A 196 15.39 -1.82 37.46
N ILE A 197 14.59 -1.00 36.78
CA ILE A 197 13.23 -1.35 36.33
C ILE A 197 13.29 -2.54 35.36
N LEU A 198 14.18 -2.49 34.37
CA LEU A 198 14.39 -3.60 33.42
C LEU A 198 14.85 -4.89 34.12
N LEU A 199 15.73 -4.77 35.12
CA LEU A 199 16.18 -5.92 35.93
C LEU A 199 15.01 -6.53 36.74
N GLN A 200 14.19 -5.70 37.36
CA GLN A 200 12.99 -6.16 38.08
C GLN A 200 12.02 -6.87 37.14
N ALA A 201 11.77 -6.31 35.95
CA ALA A 201 10.96 -6.92 34.91
C ALA A 201 11.54 -8.27 34.47
N TRP A 202 12.86 -8.34 34.23
CA TRP A 202 13.54 -9.59 33.85
C TRP A 202 13.44 -10.67 34.94
N ILE A 203 13.65 -10.32 36.21
CA ILE A 203 13.47 -11.25 37.33
C ILE A 203 12.03 -11.74 37.38
N SER A 204 11.04 -10.85 37.25
CA SER A 204 9.62 -11.23 37.25
C SER A 204 9.28 -12.18 36.10
N HIS A 205 9.87 -11.97 34.91
CA HIS A 205 9.70 -12.83 33.75
C HIS A 205 10.36 -14.19 33.95
N LEU A 206 11.56 -14.24 34.54
CA LEU A 206 12.24 -15.50 34.86
C LEU A 206 11.45 -16.32 35.87
N TRP A 207 10.91 -15.67 36.90
CA TRP A 207 9.98 -16.30 37.85
C TRP A 207 8.75 -16.84 37.13
N LYS A 208 8.11 -16.04 36.26
CA LYS A 208 6.95 -16.47 35.47
C LYS A 208 7.26 -17.68 34.60
N LEU A 209 8.38 -17.69 33.87
CA LEU A 209 8.83 -18.83 33.06
C LEU A 209 9.00 -20.10 33.91
N PHE A 210 9.58 -19.98 35.10
CA PHE A 210 9.76 -21.12 36.00
C PHE A 210 8.44 -21.66 36.56
N TYR A 211 7.46 -20.77 36.81
CA TYR A 211 6.11 -21.14 37.21
C TYR A 211 5.31 -21.78 36.05
N ASP A 212 5.41 -21.23 34.84
CA ASP A 212 4.69 -21.73 33.67
C ASP A 212 5.30 -23.04 33.14
N ALA A 213 6.61 -23.26 33.28
CA ALA A 213 7.25 -24.55 33.01
C ALA A 213 6.73 -25.70 33.91
N ARG A 214 6.07 -25.38 35.03
CA ARG A 214 5.41 -26.36 35.91
C ARG A 214 3.95 -26.64 35.52
N LYS A 215 3.36 -25.90 34.56
CA LYS A 215 1.99 -26.16 34.07
C LYS A 215 2.03 -27.08 32.84
N PRO A 216 1.06 -27.99 32.67
CA PRO A 216 0.96 -28.82 31.47
C PRO A 216 0.64 -27.97 30.23
N HIS A 217 1.29 -28.32 29.11
CA HIS A 217 1.49 -27.50 27.90
C HIS A 217 0.27 -27.32 26.99
N SER A 218 -0.95 -27.36 27.52
CA SER A 218 -2.17 -27.18 26.72
C SER A 218 -2.88 -25.89 27.14
N GLN A 219 -3.04 -24.93 26.21
CA GLN A 219 -3.82 -23.68 26.30
C GLN A 219 -3.04 -22.36 26.54
N VAL A 220 -1.95 -22.12 25.80
CA VAL A 220 -1.55 -20.73 25.51
C VAL A 220 -1.96 -20.43 24.06
N LYS A 221 -3.19 -19.95 23.88
CA LYS A 221 -3.57 -19.28 22.64
C LYS A 221 -3.19 -17.82 22.79
N ASN A 222 -2.16 -17.39 22.07
CA ASN A 222 -1.84 -15.98 21.92
C ASN A 222 -2.82 -15.40 20.90
N ASP A 223 -3.97 -14.92 21.36
CA ASP A 223 -4.88 -14.16 20.49
C ASP A 223 -4.19 -12.85 20.11
N VAL A 224 -4.00 -12.62 18.80
CA VAL A 224 -3.41 -11.40 18.26
C VAL A 224 -4.45 -10.29 18.35
N THR A 225 -4.34 -9.44 19.37
CA THR A 225 -5.15 -8.23 19.51
C THR A 225 -4.36 -7.02 19.01
N ILE A 226 -5.08 -6.02 18.48
CA ILE A 226 -4.50 -4.76 17.96
C ILE A 226 -3.65 -4.06 19.03
N GLU A 227 -4.03 -4.18 20.30
CA GLU A 227 -3.36 -3.55 21.44
C GLU A 227 -2.04 -4.24 21.85
N ASN A 228 -1.88 -5.53 21.53
CA ASN A 228 -0.67 -6.29 21.84
C ASN A 228 0.30 -6.36 20.64
N LEU A 229 -0.06 -5.74 19.53
CA LEU A 229 0.74 -5.77 18.31
C LEU A 229 1.94 -4.84 18.47
N SER A 230 3.14 -5.40 18.45
CA SER A 230 4.40 -4.66 18.56
C SER A 230 5.41 -5.15 17.54
N ARG A 231 6.37 -4.29 17.22
CA ARG A 231 7.44 -4.56 16.26
C ARG A 231 8.31 -5.73 16.72
N ASP A 232 8.59 -6.64 15.79
CA ASP A 232 9.58 -7.70 15.98
C ASP A 232 11.01 -7.16 15.82
N GLU A 233 12.01 -7.87 16.36
CA GLU A 233 13.41 -7.45 16.34
C GLU A 233 13.92 -7.16 14.92
N PHE A 234 13.53 -8.00 13.96
CA PHE A 234 13.92 -7.89 12.55
C PHE A 234 12.99 -7.02 11.71
N ASN A 235 11.92 -6.46 12.30
CA ASN A 235 10.92 -5.66 11.59
C ASN A 235 10.37 -6.34 10.32
N LEU A 236 10.15 -7.66 10.39
CA LEU A 236 9.57 -8.46 9.31
C LEU A 236 8.05 -8.37 9.30
N GLN A 237 7.45 -8.01 10.44
CA GLN A 237 6.02 -7.81 10.60
C GLN A 237 5.70 -6.31 10.55
N LYS A 238 4.98 -5.90 9.50
CA LYS A 238 4.50 -4.54 9.27
C LYS A 238 2.98 -4.49 9.11
N MET A 239 2.42 -3.31 9.34
CA MET A 239 1.03 -2.99 9.01
C MET A 239 0.94 -2.61 7.54
N MET A 240 0.15 -3.36 6.76
CA MET A 240 -0.18 -3.01 5.38
C MET A 240 -1.40 -2.10 5.38
N VAL A 241 -1.22 -0.86 4.94
CA VAL A 241 -2.32 0.10 4.78
C VAL A 241 -2.71 0.10 3.31
N MET A 242 -3.86 -0.45 2.99
CA MET A 242 -4.38 -0.57 1.62
C MET A 242 -5.55 0.39 1.41
N VAL A 243 -5.55 1.08 0.27
CA VAL A 243 -6.62 1.98 -0.16
C VAL A 243 -7.24 1.42 -1.42
N THR A 244 -8.56 1.25 -1.40
CA THR A 244 -9.33 0.66 -2.50
C THR A 244 -10.00 1.73 -3.36
N ALA A 245 -10.44 1.38 -4.56
CA ALA A 245 -11.10 2.31 -5.48
C ALA A 245 -12.48 2.77 -4.97
N SER A 246 -13.19 1.93 -4.21
CA SER A 246 -14.40 2.33 -3.47
C SER A 246 -14.10 3.25 -2.28
N GLY A 247 -12.81 3.52 -2.03
CA GLY A 247 -12.21 4.28 -0.94
C GLY A 247 -12.58 3.82 0.46
N LYS A 248 -12.65 2.50 0.60
CA LYS A 248 -12.42 1.81 1.85
C LYS A 248 -10.92 1.65 2.12
N LEU A 249 -10.51 1.92 3.35
CA LEU A 249 -9.16 1.70 3.84
C LEU A 249 -9.12 0.45 4.72
N PHE A 250 -8.02 -0.29 4.62
CA PHE A 250 -7.77 -1.49 5.42
C PHE A 250 -6.39 -1.42 6.07
N GLY A 251 -6.33 -1.82 7.35
CA GLY A 251 -5.09 -2.16 8.03
C GLY A 251 -4.98 -3.66 8.16
N ILE A 252 -4.04 -4.26 7.43
CA ILE A 252 -3.86 -5.72 7.37
C ILE A 252 -2.50 -6.06 7.98
N ASP A 253 -2.47 -7.05 8.87
CA ASP A 253 -1.20 -7.58 9.36
C ASP A 253 -0.47 -8.35 8.24
N SER A 254 0.77 -7.96 7.94
CA SER A 254 1.57 -8.62 6.90
C SER A 254 1.94 -10.07 7.21
N LYS A 255 1.96 -10.49 8.49
CA LYS A 255 2.32 -11.85 8.87
C LYS A 255 1.15 -12.83 8.77
N THR A 256 -0.02 -12.43 9.27
CA THR A 256 -1.21 -13.30 9.34
C THR A 256 -2.21 -13.07 8.21
N GLY A 257 -2.18 -11.89 7.57
CA GLY A 257 -3.18 -11.48 6.58
C GLY A 257 -4.54 -11.10 7.18
N VAL A 258 -4.64 -11.02 8.51
CA VAL A 258 -5.89 -10.63 9.19
C VAL A 258 -6.11 -9.13 9.06
N ILE A 259 -7.35 -8.74 8.72
CA ILE A 259 -7.80 -7.34 8.71
C ILE A 259 -7.99 -6.90 10.17
N LEU A 260 -7.13 -5.99 10.64
CA LEU A 260 -7.15 -5.46 12.00
C LEU A 260 -8.13 -4.30 12.15
N TRP A 261 -8.18 -3.41 11.17
CA TRP A 261 -9.14 -2.31 11.14
C TRP A 261 -9.58 -2.01 9.71
N ARG A 262 -10.76 -1.41 9.60
CA ARG A 262 -11.34 -0.94 8.34
C ARG A 262 -11.95 0.44 8.55
N HIS A 263 -11.89 1.28 7.53
CA HIS A 263 -12.47 2.62 7.56
C HIS A 263 -13.02 2.96 6.19
N TYR A 264 -14.33 3.16 6.08
CA TYR A 264 -14.97 3.65 4.86
C TYR A 264 -14.99 5.19 4.83
N LEU A 265 -14.80 5.77 3.66
CA LEU A 265 -14.92 7.20 3.43
C LEU A 265 -16.17 7.45 2.60
N ASP A 266 -17.07 8.28 3.11
CA ASP A 266 -18.27 8.68 2.38
C ASP A 266 -17.91 9.71 1.27
N ASP A 267 -18.78 9.82 0.27
CA ASP A 267 -18.73 10.86 -0.79
C ASP A 267 -17.44 10.90 -1.63
N ILE A 268 -16.92 9.74 -2.01
CA ILE A 268 -15.77 9.65 -2.93
C ILE A 268 -16.24 9.77 -4.38
N PRO A 269 -15.58 10.62 -5.20
CA PRO A 269 -15.88 10.71 -6.62
C PRO A 269 -15.49 9.41 -7.34
N ALA A 270 -16.33 8.97 -8.29
CA ALA A 270 -16.15 7.70 -9.00
C ALA A 270 -14.78 7.58 -9.72
N ASN A 271 -14.22 8.71 -10.18
CA ASN A 271 -12.94 8.78 -10.88
C ASN A 271 -11.81 9.35 -10.00
N ALA A 272 -11.81 9.07 -8.69
CA ALA A 272 -10.78 9.55 -7.78
C ALA A 272 -9.37 8.99 -8.09
N VAL A 273 -8.34 9.83 -7.90
CA VAL A 273 -6.93 9.46 -7.81
C VAL A 273 -6.50 9.53 -6.36
N PHE A 274 -5.99 8.41 -5.85
CA PHE A 274 -5.50 8.30 -4.48
C PHE A 274 -3.97 8.40 -4.46
N LYS A 275 -3.44 9.15 -3.50
CA LYS A 275 -2.02 9.13 -3.16
C LYS A 275 -1.86 9.03 -1.65
N LEU A 276 -1.26 7.94 -1.20
CA LEU A 276 -0.98 7.68 0.21
C LEU A 276 0.44 8.13 0.54
N MET A 277 0.60 8.89 1.63
CA MET A 277 1.89 9.38 2.10
C MET A 277 2.07 9.13 3.59
N VAL A 278 3.19 8.53 3.97
CA VAL A 278 3.58 8.33 5.38
C VAL A 278 4.31 9.58 5.88
N GLN A 279 3.64 10.38 6.72
CA GLN A 279 4.23 11.60 7.27
C GLN A 279 5.08 11.34 8.51
N ARG A 280 4.61 10.47 9.41
CA ARG A 280 5.31 10.11 10.64
C ARG A 280 5.19 8.61 10.91
N THR A 281 6.31 7.96 11.16
CA THR A 281 6.40 6.54 11.50
C THR A 281 6.19 6.33 13.01
N THR A 282 6.23 5.07 13.46
CA THR A 282 6.12 4.69 14.89
C THR A 282 7.41 4.86 15.69
N ALA A 283 8.48 5.35 15.07
CA ALA A 283 9.82 5.42 15.68
C ALA A 283 9.98 6.53 16.72
N HIS A 284 9.05 7.48 16.81
CA HIS A 284 9.14 8.66 17.66
C HIS A 284 8.13 8.58 18.81
N PHE A 285 8.48 7.93 19.93
CA PHE A 285 7.66 7.94 21.14
C PHE A 285 7.86 9.28 21.88
N PRO A 286 6.78 10.02 22.25
CA PRO A 286 5.40 9.59 22.44
C PRO A 286 4.42 9.95 21.31
N HIS A 287 4.90 10.43 20.16
CA HIS A 287 4.03 10.94 19.10
C HIS A 287 3.37 9.80 18.30
N PRO A 288 2.04 9.84 18.05
CA PRO A 288 1.38 8.76 17.31
C PRO A 288 1.75 8.79 15.82
N PRO A 289 1.84 7.62 15.15
CA PRO A 289 2.10 7.57 13.71
C PRO A 289 0.97 8.24 12.92
N GLN A 290 1.32 8.82 11.77
CA GLN A 290 0.39 9.61 10.95
C GLN A 290 0.61 9.36 9.46
N CYS A 291 -0.48 9.01 8.78
CA CYS A 291 -0.55 8.91 7.32
C CYS A 291 -1.53 9.95 6.78
N THR A 292 -1.26 10.44 5.57
CA THR A 292 -2.12 11.36 4.84
C THR A 292 -2.50 10.73 3.51
N LEU A 293 -3.79 10.63 3.26
CA LEU A 293 -4.37 10.23 1.99
C LEU A 293 -4.83 11.50 1.25
N LEU A 294 -4.27 11.74 0.07
CA LEU A 294 -4.73 12.76 -0.85
C LEU A 294 -5.70 12.10 -1.84
N ILE A 295 -6.94 12.56 -1.87
CA ILE A 295 -7.99 12.09 -2.78
C ILE A 295 -8.25 13.23 -3.75
N LYS A 296 -7.95 13.03 -5.03
CA LYS A 296 -8.17 14.02 -6.08
C LYS A 296 -9.25 13.54 -7.03
N ASP A 297 -10.26 14.36 -7.27
CA ASP A 297 -11.21 14.11 -8.35
C ASP A 297 -10.56 14.41 -9.71
N LYS A 298 -10.69 13.50 -10.68
CA LYS A 298 -10.17 13.74 -12.04
C LYS A 298 -10.99 14.77 -12.80
N ASP A 299 -12.30 14.83 -12.55
CA ASP A 299 -13.22 15.62 -13.37
C ASP A 299 -13.21 17.09 -12.91
N THR A 300 -13.34 17.33 -11.61
CA THR A 300 -13.27 18.70 -11.05
C THR A 300 -11.85 19.16 -10.73
N GLY A 301 -10.90 18.23 -10.59
CA GLY A 301 -9.53 18.53 -10.16
C GLY A 301 -9.37 18.86 -8.67
N LEU A 302 -10.48 19.01 -7.93
CA LEU A 302 -10.49 19.30 -6.50
C LEU A 302 -9.91 18.12 -5.71
N ALA A 303 -9.25 18.44 -4.59
CA ALA A 303 -8.63 17.44 -3.76
C ALA A 303 -9.02 17.60 -2.29
N THR A 304 -9.12 16.47 -1.58
CA THR A 304 -9.34 16.42 -0.14
C THR A 304 -8.20 15.66 0.53
N LEU A 305 -7.86 16.09 1.75
CA LEU A 305 -6.85 15.45 2.57
C LEU A 305 -7.54 14.68 3.70
N HIS A 306 -7.20 13.41 3.84
CA HIS A 306 -7.63 12.56 4.94
C HIS A 306 -6.42 12.14 5.78
N VAL A 307 -6.38 12.58 7.03
CA VAL A 307 -5.28 12.33 7.95
C VAL A 307 -5.72 11.35 9.03
N PHE A 308 -5.00 10.25 9.17
CA PHE A 308 -5.37 9.16 10.07
C PHE A 308 -4.16 8.47 10.67
N ASN A 309 -4.39 7.73 11.76
CA ASN A 309 -3.41 6.85 12.37
C ASN A 309 -3.44 5.48 11.65
N PRO A 310 -2.34 5.06 11.01
CA PRO A 310 -2.29 3.82 10.22
C PRO A 310 -2.36 2.54 11.06
N ILE A 311 -2.13 2.60 12.37
CA ILE A 311 -2.15 1.42 13.25
C ILE A 311 -3.57 1.09 13.71
N PHE A 312 -4.37 2.12 14.01
CA PHE A 312 -5.73 1.96 14.54
C PHE A 312 -6.85 2.32 13.57
N GLY A 313 -6.53 2.96 12.44
CA GLY A 313 -7.53 3.42 11.46
C GLY A 313 -8.36 4.63 11.90
N LYS A 314 -8.06 5.23 13.05
CA LYS A 314 -8.79 6.39 13.58
C LYS A 314 -8.30 7.67 12.91
N ARG A 315 -9.23 8.57 12.57
CA ARG A 315 -8.92 9.93 12.10
C ARG A 315 -8.08 10.65 13.15
N SER A 316 -7.02 11.32 12.70
CA SER A 316 -6.17 12.12 13.59
C SER A 316 -6.92 13.35 14.09
N HIS A 317 -6.54 13.85 15.27
CA HIS A 317 -7.10 15.09 15.83
C HIS A 317 -6.70 16.35 15.04
N VAL A 318 -5.65 16.25 14.22
CA VAL A 318 -5.19 17.35 13.37
C VAL A 318 -6.15 17.54 12.20
N THR A 319 -6.77 18.71 12.12
CA THR A 319 -7.62 19.07 10.99
C THR A 319 -6.75 19.46 9.80
N PRO A 320 -6.88 18.79 8.65
CA PRO A 320 -6.16 19.18 7.44
C PRO A 320 -6.71 20.50 6.89
N PRO A 321 -5.90 21.26 6.14
CA PRO A 321 -6.36 22.49 5.49
C PRO A 321 -7.42 22.16 4.43
N ALA A 322 -8.43 23.03 4.31
CA ALA A 322 -9.35 22.98 3.18
C ALA A 322 -8.60 23.40 1.91
N LEU A 323 -8.79 22.64 0.83
CA LEU A 323 -8.16 22.88 -0.47
C LEU A 323 -9.26 23.36 -1.43
N PRO A 324 -9.52 24.69 -1.51
CA PRO A 324 -10.61 25.22 -2.32
C PRO A 324 -10.33 25.16 -3.83
N ARG A 325 -9.12 24.74 -4.22
CA ARG A 325 -8.65 24.79 -5.60
C ARG A 325 -8.09 23.45 -6.06
N PRO A 326 -8.07 23.21 -7.38
CA PRO A 326 -7.47 22.02 -7.93
C PRO A 326 -5.99 21.91 -7.59
N ILE A 327 -5.57 20.72 -7.15
CA ILE A 327 -4.17 20.43 -6.84
C ILE A 327 -3.51 19.77 -8.04
N LEU A 328 -2.40 20.35 -8.51
CA LEU A 328 -1.63 19.84 -9.65
C LEU A 328 -0.67 18.74 -9.21
N GLN A 329 0.10 18.97 -8.14
CA GLN A 329 1.14 18.05 -7.67
C GLN A 329 1.28 18.09 -6.14
N SER A 330 1.78 16.99 -5.59
CA SER A 330 2.15 16.87 -4.18
C SER A 330 3.56 16.30 -4.01
N LEU A 331 4.33 16.86 -3.09
CA LEU A 331 5.70 16.47 -2.76
C LEU A 331 5.85 16.30 -1.26
N LEU A 332 6.33 15.13 -0.81
CA LEU A 332 6.67 14.91 0.59
C LEU A 332 8.15 15.21 0.79
N LEU A 333 8.45 16.21 1.61
CA LEU A 333 9.82 16.60 1.94
C LEU A 333 10.35 15.75 3.10
N PRO A 334 11.67 15.50 3.16
CA PRO A 334 12.31 14.87 4.31
C PRO A 334 12.40 15.81 5.53
N LEU A 335 12.08 17.09 5.35
CA LEU A 335 11.99 18.07 6.43
C LEU A 335 10.92 17.69 7.44
N MET A 336 11.26 17.81 8.72
CA MET A 336 10.41 17.46 9.84
C MET A 336 10.08 18.69 10.67
N ASP A 337 8.83 18.76 11.13
CA ASP A 337 8.43 19.71 12.16
C ASP A 337 8.93 19.28 13.56
N GLN A 338 8.67 20.11 14.58
CA GLN A 338 8.96 19.84 15.99
C GLN A 338 8.35 18.52 16.48
N ASP A 339 7.21 18.12 15.90
CA ASP A 339 6.53 16.87 16.18
C ASP A 339 7.00 15.70 15.30
N TYR A 340 8.14 15.82 14.60
CA TYR A 340 8.69 14.81 13.69
C TYR A 340 7.77 14.40 12.53
N ALA A 341 6.84 15.29 12.15
CA ALA A 341 5.98 15.09 10.98
C ALA A 341 6.66 15.64 9.73
N LYS A 342 6.79 14.81 8.69
CA LYS A 342 7.32 15.23 7.38
C LYS A 342 6.40 16.25 6.71
N VAL A 343 6.99 17.29 6.13
CA VAL A 343 6.26 18.38 5.46
C VAL A 343 5.77 17.94 4.09
N LEU A 344 4.47 18.04 3.86
CA LEU A 344 3.82 17.83 2.57
C LEU A 344 3.58 19.19 1.89
N LEU A 345 4.10 19.36 0.69
CA LEU A 345 3.83 20.51 -0.17
C LEU A 345 2.81 20.14 -1.25
N LEU A 346 1.82 21.00 -1.45
CA LEU A 346 0.76 20.86 -2.44
C LEU A 346 0.75 22.10 -3.33
N VAL A 347 0.83 21.90 -4.64
CA VAL A 347 0.84 22.97 -5.65
C VAL A 347 -0.57 23.12 -6.23
N ASP A 348 -1.14 24.32 -6.14
CA ASP A 348 -2.45 24.64 -6.72
C ASP A 348 -2.37 25.01 -8.22
N ASP A 349 -3.53 25.24 -8.84
CA ASP A 349 -3.70 25.68 -10.22
C ASP A 349 -3.14 27.09 -10.51
N GLN A 350 -2.99 27.93 -9.49
CA GLN A 350 -2.33 29.25 -9.56
C GLN A 350 -0.84 29.19 -9.24
N TYR A 351 -0.26 27.99 -9.18
CA TYR A 351 1.15 27.77 -8.91
C TYR A 351 1.61 28.32 -7.53
N LYS A 352 0.68 28.40 -6.57
CA LYS A 352 0.94 28.66 -5.15
C LYS A 352 1.08 27.35 -4.39
N VAL A 353 1.98 27.36 -3.40
CA VAL A 353 2.26 26.18 -2.59
C VAL A 353 1.59 26.31 -1.23
N SER A 354 0.85 25.27 -0.84
CA SER A 354 0.38 25.08 0.52
C SER A 354 1.20 24.00 1.21
N ALA A 355 1.62 24.27 2.45
CA ALA A 355 2.39 23.35 3.27
C ALA A 355 1.51 22.72 4.36
N PHE A 356 1.70 21.43 4.60
CA PHE A 356 1.03 20.69 5.66
C PHE A 356 2.03 19.77 6.38
N PRO A 357 2.24 19.92 7.71
CA PRO A 357 1.61 20.87 8.64
C PRO A 357 1.98 22.35 8.40
N TYR A 358 1.07 23.26 8.77
CA TYR A 358 1.28 24.71 8.68
C TYR A 358 1.68 25.29 10.04
N THR A 359 2.97 25.21 10.39
CA THR A 359 3.52 25.76 11.63
C THR A 359 4.59 26.82 11.34
N LYS A 360 4.82 27.73 12.29
CA LYS A 360 5.81 28.81 12.13
C LYS A 360 7.23 28.27 11.89
N ASN A 361 7.58 27.17 12.54
CA ASN A 361 8.86 26.49 12.38
C ASN A 361 9.04 25.96 10.95
N VAL A 362 8.03 25.26 10.43
CA VAL A 362 8.03 24.77 9.04
C VAL A 362 8.16 25.92 8.04
N LEU A 363 7.44 27.02 8.25
CA LEU A 363 7.52 28.18 7.36
C LEU A 363 8.92 28.82 7.36
N GLN A 364 9.56 28.94 8.52
CA GLN A 364 10.93 29.45 8.61
C GLN A 364 11.92 28.53 7.87
N GLN A 365 11.83 27.21 8.11
CA GLN A 365 12.68 26.23 7.42
C GLN A 365 12.46 26.26 5.90
N LEU A 366 11.20 26.38 5.45
CA LEU A 366 10.89 26.51 4.03
C LEU A 366 11.43 27.80 3.44
N GLN A 367 11.42 28.92 4.16
CA GLN A 367 12.02 30.17 3.70
C GLN A 367 13.54 30.07 3.55
N GLU A 368 14.21 29.41 4.49
CA GLU A 368 15.66 29.17 4.44
C GLU A 368 16.03 28.24 3.27
N MET A 369 15.20 27.24 2.96
CA MET A 369 15.47 26.22 1.94
C MET A 369 14.75 26.42 0.60
N ALA A 370 13.95 27.47 0.43
CA ALA A 370 13.06 27.64 -0.73
C ALA A 370 13.80 27.48 -2.06
N SER A 371 14.99 28.08 -2.17
CA SER A 371 15.81 28.04 -3.38
C SER A 371 16.29 26.65 -3.80
N SER A 372 16.23 25.66 -2.91
CA SER A 372 16.63 24.27 -3.14
C SER A 372 15.45 23.33 -3.47
N ILE A 373 14.21 23.82 -3.36
CA ILE A 373 13.01 23.03 -3.59
C ILE A 373 12.50 23.28 -5.01
N PHE A 374 12.44 22.22 -5.80
CA PHE A 374 11.97 22.23 -7.18
C PHE A 374 10.76 21.31 -7.35
N PHE A 375 9.85 21.72 -8.22
CA PHE A 375 8.69 20.97 -8.65
C PHE A 375 8.77 20.71 -10.16
N TYR A 376 8.13 19.65 -10.61
CA TYR A 376 7.97 19.38 -12.04
C TYR A 376 6.52 18.99 -12.32
N LEU A 377 5.88 19.74 -13.20
CA LEU A 377 4.50 19.50 -13.62
C LEU A 377 4.52 18.89 -15.02
N ILE A 378 3.64 17.91 -15.22
CA ILE A 378 3.52 17.17 -16.48
C ILE A 378 2.08 17.33 -16.95
N ASP A 379 1.93 17.94 -18.12
CA ASP A 379 0.67 18.00 -18.85
C ASP A 379 0.77 17.07 -20.07
N SER A 380 0.27 15.84 -19.90
CA SER A 380 0.27 14.83 -20.97
C SER A 380 -0.63 15.20 -22.15
N SER A 381 -1.62 16.09 -21.96
CA SER A 381 -2.55 16.48 -23.02
C SER A 381 -1.90 17.46 -24.00
N GLN A 382 -1.09 18.38 -23.48
CA GLN A 382 -0.31 19.34 -24.26
C GLN A 382 1.11 18.87 -24.58
N GLY A 383 1.54 17.74 -24.00
CA GLY A 383 2.90 17.24 -24.14
C GLY A 383 3.93 18.12 -23.43
N ARG A 384 3.54 18.89 -22.42
CA ARG A 384 4.37 19.90 -21.76
C ARG A 384 4.90 19.39 -20.42
N LEU A 385 6.22 19.48 -20.23
CA LEU A 385 6.88 19.28 -18.95
C LEU A 385 7.49 20.61 -18.50
N SER A 386 7.14 21.06 -17.31
CA SER A 386 7.55 22.36 -16.78
C SER A 386 8.13 22.22 -15.39
N GLY A 387 9.29 22.82 -15.15
CA GLY A 387 9.95 22.85 -13.86
C GLY A 387 9.78 24.19 -13.16
N TYR A 388 9.42 24.15 -11.89
CA TYR A 388 9.22 25.32 -11.06
C TYR A 388 10.13 25.29 -9.83
N ARG A 389 10.55 26.46 -9.35
CA ARG A 389 11.26 26.62 -8.07
C ARG A 389 10.39 27.32 -7.05
N LEU A 390 10.52 26.91 -5.79
CA LEU A 390 9.85 27.55 -4.67
C LEU A 390 10.50 28.91 -4.34
N ARG A 391 9.68 29.94 -4.19
CA ARG A 391 10.10 31.25 -3.66
C ARG A 391 9.84 31.35 -2.16
N THR A 392 10.46 32.33 -1.52
CA THR A 392 10.33 32.58 -0.08
C THR A 392 8.92 32.97 0.36
N ASP A 393 8.09 33.46 -0.55
CA ASP A 393 6.68 33.79 -0.35
C ASP A 393 5.73 32.59 -0.59
N LEU A 394 6.28 31.38 -0.77
CA LEU A 394 5.56 30.16 -1.14
C LEU A 394 4.83 30.24 -2.50
N SER A 395 5.16 31.22 -3.33
CA SER A 395 4.86 31.17 -4.76
C SER A 395 5.87 30.29 -5.47
N THR A 396 5.56 29.89 -6.70
CA THR A 396 6.52 29.20 -7.55
C THR A 396 6.89 30.05 -8.77
N GLU A 397 8.09 29.85 -9.27
CA GLU A 397 8.56 30.47 -10.51
C GLU A 397 8.95 29.41 -11.53
N LEU A 398 8.59 29.63 -12.79
CA LEU A 398 8.95 28.76 -13.90
C LEU A 398 10.45 28.92 -14.21
N ILE A 399 11.18 27.81 -14.25
CA ILE A 399 12.62 27.78 -14.58
C ILE A 399 12.86 27.20 -15.96
N TRP A 400 12.22 26.06 -16.26
CA TRP A 400 12.45 25.34 -17.51
C TRP A 400 11.15 24.76 -18.03
N GLU A 401 11.10 24.59 -19.34
CA GLU A 401 9.96 24.01 -20.05
C GLU A 401 10.47 23.17 -21.21
N VAL A 402 9.99 21.94 -21.30
CA VAL A 402 10.25 20.99 -22.39
C VAL A 402 8.90 20.62 -23.00
N VAL A 403 8.77 20.87 -24.30
CA VAL A 403 7.55 20.58 -25.04
C VAL A 403 7.80 19.40 -25.98
N ILE A 404 7.01 18.36 -25.83
CA ILE A 404 7.02 17.16 -26.68
C ILE A 404 5.87 17.28 -27.67
N PRO A 405 6.12 17.20 -28.99
CA PRO A 405 5.09 17.41 -30.01
C PRO A 405 4.05 16.29 -29.99
N THR A 406 2.84 16.63 -29.54
CA THR A 406 1.69 15.72 -29.37
C THR A 406 1.16 15.13 -30.67
N GLU A 407 1.46 15.76 -31.81
CA GLU A 407 1.14 15.24 -33.15
C GLU A 407 1.88 13.93 -33.43
N THR A 408 3.08 13.75 -32.85
CA THR A 408 3.95 12.61 -33.14
C THR A 408 4.12 11.67 -31.95
N GLN A 409 4.11 12.20 -30.72
CA GLN A 409 4.42 11.46 -29.51
C GLN A 409 3.46 11.83 -28.38
N ARG A 410 3.07 10.84 -27.57
CA ARG A 410 2.26 11.02 -26.36
C ARG A 410 3.04 10.54 -25.14
N ILE A 411 3.03 11.32 -24.06
CA ILE A 411 3.61 10.94 -22.77
C ILE A 411 2.72 9.89 -22.12
N VAL A 412 3.29 8.73 -21.80
CA VAL A 412 2.55 7.60 -21.19
C VAL A 412 2.86 7.47 -19.71
N SER A 413 4.12 7.61 -19.32
CA SER A 413 4.57 7.40 -17.94
C SER A 413 5.78 8.27 -17.64
N VAL A 414 5.85 8.76 -16.40
CA VAL A 414 7.03 9.45 -15.87
C VAL A 414 7.40 8.81 -14.53
N LYS A 415 8.65 8.36 -14.42
CA LYS A 415 9.17 7.65 -13.25
C LYS A 415 10.43 8.35 -12.71
N GLY A 416 10.31 8.91 -11.51
CA GLY A 416 11.45 9.31 -10.69
C GLY A 416 11.97 8.14 -9.85
N LYS A 417 13.14 8.33 -9.24
CA LYS A 417 13.68 7.40 -8.24
C LYS A 417 12.83 7.41 -6.98
N ARG A 418 12.88 6.31 -6.22
CA ARG A 418 12.19 6.24 -4.94
C ARG A 418 12.93 7.10 -3.90
N PRO A 419 12.26 8.00 -3.16
CA PRO A 419 12.93 8.86 -2.18
C PRO A 419 13.61 8.12 -1.03
N ASN A 420 13.12 6.91 -0.70
CA ASN A 420 13.64 6.08 0.39
C ASN A 420 14.73 5.09 -0.08
N GLU A 421 15.17 5.19 -1.33
CA GLU A 421 16.22 4.33 -1.87
C GLU A 421 17.61 4.83 -1.47
N HIS A 422 18.41 3.94 -0.91
CA HIS A 422 19.82 4.19 -0.62
C HIS A 422 20.72 3.38 -1.56
N VAL A 423 21.86 3.97 -1.91
CA VAL A 423 22.89 3.35 -2.77
C VAL A 423 24.15 3.16 -1.94
N HIS A 424 24.52 1.90 -1.68
CA HIS A 424 25.69 1.57 -0.87
C HIS A 424 27.01 1.89 -1.58
N SER A 425 27.17 1.43 -2.83
CA SER A 425 28.41 1.63 -3.60
C SER A 425 28.23 2.69 -4.68
N GLN A 426 29.07 3.74 -4.61
CA GLN A 426 29.11 4.87 -5.54
C GLN A 426 29.79 4.52 -6.88
N GLY A 427 30.62 3.47 -6.89
CA GLY A 427 31.30 3.01 -8.09
C GLY A 427 31.26 1.48 -8.22
N ARG A 428 31.66 1.00 -9.39
CA ARG A 428 31.86 -0.42 -9.69
C ARG A 428 33.34 -0.66 -9.94
N VAL A 429 33.89 -1.68 -9.29
CA VAL A 429 35.30 -2.08 -9.50
C VAL A 429 35.42 -2.81 -10.84
N MET A 430 36.40 -2.40 -11.63
CA MET A 430 36.74 -2.96 -12.93
C MET A 430 37.81 -4.05 -12.77
N GLY A 431 38.03 -4.87 -13.81
CA GLY A 431 39.02 -5.96 -13.78
C GLY A 431 40.44 -5.46 -13.48
N ASP A 432 40.82 -4.32 -14.06
CA ASP A 432 42.11 -3.66 -13.85
C ASP A 432 42.25 -2.97 -12.48
N ARG A 433 41.31 -3.20 -11.55
CA ARG A 433 41.20 -2.55 -10.23
C ARG A 433 40.90 -1.05 -10.28
N SER A 434 40.60 -0.51 -11.46
CA SER A 434 40.06 0.85 -11.56
C SER A 434 38.60 0.87 -11.07
N VAL A 435 38.08 2.06 -10.84
CA VAL A 435 36.70 2.26 -10.40
C VAL A 435 35.95 3.04 -11.46
N LEU A 436 34.83 2.48 -11.93
CA LEU A 436 33.88 3.18 -12.78
C LEU A 436 32.77 3.76 -11.90
N TYR A 437 32.73 5.07 -11.77
CA TYR A 437 31.77 5.77 -10.92
C TYR A 437 30.39 5.84 -11.57
N LYS A 438 29.36 5.53 -10.77
CA LYS A 438 27.96 5.56 -11.18
C LYS A 438 27.48 7.01 -11.23
N TYR A 439 26.69 7.36 -12.23
CA TYR A 439 26.03 8.67 -12.28
C TYR A 439 24.72 8.62 -11.48
N LEU A 440 24.75 9.13 -10.25
CA LEU A 440 23.65 9.05 -9.29
C LEU A 440 22.91 10.36 -9.13
N ASN A 441 22.22 10.80 -10.19
CA ASN A 441 21.37 11.98 -10.11
C ASN A 441 20.05 11.68 -9.34
N PRO A 442 19.80 12.25 -8.14
CA PRO A 442 18.58 11.98 -7.37
C PRO A 442 17.33 12.58 -8.01
N ASN A 443 17.50 13.61 -8.85
CA ASN A 443 16.43 14.37 -9.49
C ASN A 443 16.12 13.89 -10.92
N LEU A 444 16.68 12.74 -11.32
CA LEU A 444 16.49 12.21 -12.66
C LEU A 444 15.08 11.65 -12.85
N LEU A 445 14.46 12.02 -13.97
CA LEU A 445 13.14 11.56 -14.39
C LEU A 445 13.29 10.73 -15.67
N ALA A 446 12.73 9.52 -15.67
CA ALA A 446 12.56 8.71 -16.87
C ALA A 446 11.18 8.98 -17.45
N VAL A 447 11.13 9.65 -18.60
CA VAL A 447 9.91 10.02 -19.32
C VAL A 447 9.74 9.10 -20.52
N VAL A 448 8.59 8.44 -20.59
CA VAL A 448 8.26 7.49 -21.66
C VAL A 448 7.28 8.12 -22.63
N THR A 449 7.62 8.07 -23.91
CA THR A 449 6.74 8.51 -24.99
C THR A 449 6.39 7.36 -25.93
N GLU A 450 5.15 7.34 -26.41
CA GLU A 450 4.69 6.44 -27.46
C GLU A 450 4.32 7.25 -28.71
N SER A 451 4.58 6.71 -29.89
CA SER A 451 4.14 7.33 -31.14
C SER A 451 2.62 7.37 -31.25
N THR A 452 2.08 8.44 -31.82
CA THR A 452 0.66 8.55 -32.19
C THR A 452 0.33 7.65 -33.38
N ASP A 453 1.26 7.51 -34.33
CA ASP A 453 1.13 6.55 -35.43
C ASP A 453 1.25 5.12 -34.89
N LEU A 454 0.15 4.37 -35.03
CA LEU A 454 0.03 2.98 -34.61
C LEU A 454 0.44 1.99 -35.71
N HIS A 455 0.83 2.48 -36.89
CA HIS A 455 1.27 1.64 -37.99
C HIS A 455 2.57 0.91 -37.64
N GLN A 456 2.61 -0.40 -37.84
CA GLN A 456 3.69 -1.29 -37.38
C GLN A 456 5.09 -0.86 -37.85
N GLU A 457 5.22 -0.27 -39.05
CA GLU A 457 6.52 0.13 -39.56
C GLU A 457 7.02 1.49 -39.05
N ARG A 458 6.10 2.31 -38.56
CA ARG A 458 6.35 3.70 -38.14
C ARG A 458 6.23 3.90 -36.64
N SER A 459 5.64 2.94 -35.93
CA SER A 459 5.48 3.02 -34.49
C SER A 459 6.84 3.03 -33.80
N PHE A 460 6.95 3.80 -32.72
CA PHE A 460 8.17 3.82 -31.91
C PHE A 460 7.84 4.16 -30.46
N VAL A 461 8.77 3.79 -29.58
CA VAL A 461 8.75 4.14 -28.15
C VAL A 461 9.98 5.00 -27.87
N GLY A 462 9.78 6.16 -27.26
CA GLY A 462 10.83 7.07 -26.81
C GLY A 462 11.07 6.95 -25.31
N MET A 463 12.34 7.02 -24.91
CA MET A 463 12.80 7.11 -23.54
C MET A 463 13.65 8.37 -23.40
N LEU A 464 13.19 9.31 -22.59
CA LEU A 464 13.84 10.59 -22.32
C LEU A 464 14.25 10.63 -20.85
N LEU A 465 15.55 10.76 -20.60
CA LEU A 465 16.08 10.95 -19.25
C LEU A 465 16.31 12.45 -19.03
N ILE A 466 15.51 13.06 -18.17
CA ILE A 466 15.49 14.51 -17.93
C ILE A 466 15.86 14.80 -16.49
N ASP A 467 16.72 15.79 -16.27
CA ASP A 467 16.96 16.32 -14.92
C ASP A 467 15.77 17.20 -14.47
N GLY A 468 15.09 16.82 -13.39
CA GLY A 468 13.93 17.54 -12.87
C GLY A 468 14.22 18.95 -12.34
N VAL A 469 15.49 19.30 -12.09
CA VAL A 469 15.88 20.64 -11.61
C VAL A 469 16.19 21.59 -12.77
N THR A 470 16.99 21.15 -13.74
CA THR A 470 17.46 22.02 -14.85
C THR A 470 16.65 21.88 -16.13
N GLY A 471 15.89 20.79 -16.30
CA GLY A 471 15.22 20.47 -17.56
C GLY A 471 16.16 19.93 -18.64
N ARG A 472 17.44 19.72 -18.34
CA ARG A 472 18.42 19.19 -19.29
C ARG A 472 18.06 17.74 -19.63
N ILE A 473 17.92 17.46 -20.92
CA ILE A 473 17.80 16.10 -21.44
C ILE A 473 19.20 15.48 -21.39
N ILE A 474 19.38 14.49 -20.52
CA ILE A 474 20.64 13.77 -20.33
C ILE A 474 20.82 12.71 -21.41
N HIS A 475 19.75 12.00 -21.75
CA HIS A 475 19.77 10.98 -22.78
C HIS A 475 18.40 10.84 -23.45
N GLU A 476 18.43 10.55 -24.75
CA GLU A 476 17.26 10.24 -25.55
C GLU A 476 17.51 8.92 -26.29
N ALA A 477 16.61 7.96 -26.11
CA ALA A 477 16.62 6.70 -26.85
C ALA A 477 15.28 6.49 -27.55
N VAL A 478 15.31 6.17 -28.85
CA VAL A 478 14.11 5.92 -29.66
C VAL A 478 14.15 4.50 -30.19
N GLN A 479 13.24 3.65 -29.70
CA GLN A 479 13.07 2.29 -30.15
C GLN A 479 12.08 2.22 -31.30
N ARG A 480 12.61 2.01 -32.51
CA ARG A 480 11.82 1.94 -33.75
C ARG A 480 11.09 0.62 -33.87
N LYS A 481 9.91 0.64 -34.50
CA LYS A 481 9.03 -0.52 -34.68
C LYS A 481 8.64 -1.16 -33.35
N ALA A 482 8.46 -0.34 -32.31
CA ALA A 482 8.04 -0.75 -30.98
C ALA A 482 6.66 -0.18 -30.64
N ARG A 483 5.95 -0.83 -29.72
CA ARG A 483 4.66 -0.39 -29.19
C ARG A 483 4.55 -0.75 -27.69
N GLY A 484 3.74 0.00 -26.95
CA GLY A 484 3.38 -0.34 -25.58
C GLY A 484 2.37 -1.49 -25.44
N PRO A 485 1.97 -1.84 -24.21
CA PRO A 485 2.26 -1.10 -22.97
C PRO A 485 3.74 -1.11 -22.61
N VAL A 486 4.25 0.00 -22.07
CA VAL A 486 5.64 0.14 -21.65
C VAL A 486 5.73 0.11 -20.13
N HIS A 487 6.43 -0.88 -19.59
CA HIS A 487 6.71 -0.98 -18.16
C HIS A 487 8.11 -0.46 -17.86
N VAL A 488 8.27 0.44 -16.89
CA VAL A 488 9.55 1.09 -16.58
C VAL A 488 9.86 1.03 -15.10
N VAL A 489 11.10 0.66 -14.81
CA VAL A 489 11.70 0.69 -13.48
C VAL A 489 12.96 1.55 -13.51
N HIS A 490 13.02 2.52 -12.62
CA HIS A 490 14.15 3.43 -12.45
C HIS A 490 14.68 3.28 -11.02
N SER A 491 15.94 2.86 -10.89
CA SER A 491 16.60 2.60 -9.60
C SER A 491 18.10 2.86 -9.73
N GLU A 492 18.73 3.32 -8.65
CA GLU A 492 20.16 3.66 -8.56
C GLU A 492 20.69 4.50 -9.73
N ASN A 493 21.42 3.90 -10.68
CA ASN A 493 21.99 4.53 -11.87
C ASN A 493 21.46 3.93 -13.17
N TRP A 494 20.38 3.14 -13.11
CA TRP A 494 19.90 2.34 -14.22
C TRP A 494 18.39 2.48 -14.43
N VAL A 495 18.00 2.33 -15.69
CA VAL A 495 16.60 2.30 -16.13
C VAL A 495 16.39 1.04 -16.94
N VAL A 496 15.42 0.24 -16.55
CA VAL A 496 14.97 -0.93 -17.31
C VAL A 496 13.56 -0.65 -17.79
N TYR A 497 13.33 -0.83 -19.08
CA TYR A 497 12.01 -0.71 -19.65
C TYR A 497 11.73 -1.86 -20.62
N GLU A 498 10.47 -2.30 -20.65
CA GLU A 498 9.99 -3.33 -21.57
C GLU A 498 9.00 -2.72 -22.56
N TYR A 499 9.02 -3.27 -23.78
CA TYR A 499 8.10 -2.91 -24.85
C TYR A 499 7.89 -4.10 -25.81
N TRP A 500 6.84 -4.01 -26.63
CA TRP A 500 6.56 -4.97 -27.69
C TRP A 500 7.21 -4.54 -29.01
N SER A 501 8.11 -5.38 -29.55
CA SER A 501 8.69 -5.17 -30.87
C SER A 501 7.74 -5.69 -31.96
N THR A 502 7.23 -4.79 -32.79
CA THR A 502 6.30 -5.12 -33.89
C THR A 502 7.00 -5.81 -35.06
N LYS A 503 8.30 -5.52 -35.27
CA LYS A 503 9.12 -6.13 -36.35
C LYS A 503 9.30 -7.63 -36.13
N SER A 504 9.70 -8.01 -34.92
CA SER A 504 10.00 -9.40 -34.53
C SER A 504 8.84 -10.09 -33.82
N ARG A 505 7.78 -9.35 -33.45
CA ARG A 505 6.58 -9.83 -32.74
C ARG A 505 6.93 -10.53 -31.42
N ARG A 506 7.72 -9.86 -30.58
CA ARG A 506 8.17 -10.35 -29.27
C ARG A 506 8.36 -9.21 -28.27
N ASN A 507 8.38 -9.54 -26.98
CA ASN A 507 8.72 -8.57 -25.94
C ASN A 507 10.23 -8.42 -25.82
N GLU A 508 10.67 -7.18 -25.64
CA GLU A 508 12.08 -6.84 -25.50
C GLU A 508 12.27 -5.94 -24.27
N PHE A 509 13.21 -6.32 -23.41
CA PHE A 509 13.74 -5.44 -22.37
C PHE A 509 14.86 -4.59 -22.97
N SER A 510 14.93 -3.32 -22.59
CA SER A 510 16.09 -2.49 -22.83
C SER A 510 16.56 -1.89 -21.51
N VAL A 511 17.87 -1.94 -21.32
CA VAL A 511 18.53 -1.48 -20.10
C VAL A 511 19.42 -0.31 -20.46
N ILE A 512 19.37 0.74 -19.66
CA ILE A 512 20.24 1.89 -19.73
C ILE A 512 20.97 2.01 -18.38
N GLU A 513 22.29 2.11 -18.40
CA GLU A 513 23.11 2.44 -17.22
C GLU A 513 23.89 3.73 -17.46
N LEU A 514 23.96 4.57 -16.43
CA LEU A 514 24.64 5.86 -16.47
C LEU A 514 25.90 5.83 -15.59
N TYR A 515 27.02 6.26 -16.15
CA TYR A 515 28.32 6.33 -15.48
C TYR A 515 28.94 7.71 -15.65
N GLU A 516 29.66 8.20 -14.63
CA GLU A 516 30.43 9.45 -14.72
C GLU A 516 31.76 9.25 -15.44
N GLY A 517 32.37 8.08 -15.26
CA GLY A 517 33.71 7.75 -15.78
C GLY A 517 34.61 7.22 -14.67
N THR A 518 35.92 7.35 -14.86
CA THR A 518 36.94 6.90 -13.90
C THR A 518 37.24 7.91 -12.80
N GLU A 519 36.82 9.16 -12.96
CA GLU A 519 37.00 10.24 -11.99
C GLU A 519 35.64 10.77 -11.53
N LEU A 520 35.53 11.06 -10.24
CA LEU A 520 34.37 11.74 -9.66
C LEU A 520 34.54 13.25 -9.82
N TYR A 521 33.51 13.93 -10.31
CA TYR A 521 33.53 15.40 -10.36
C TYR A 521 33.46 16.01 -8.94
N ASN A 522 32.56 15.51 -8.09
CA ASN A 522 32.45 15.92 -6.70
C ASN A 522 31.99 14.73 -5.84
N SER A 523 32.80 14.35 -4.86
CA SER A 523 32.54 13.21 -3.96
C SER A 523 31.61 13.52 -2.78
N THR A 524 31.42 14.81 -2.45
CA THR A 524 30.70 15.22 -1.24
C THR A 524 29.24 15.55 -1.51
N VAL A 525 28.96 16.26 -2.61
CA VAL A 525 27.62 16.77 -2.91
C VAL A 525 27.30 16.56 -4.37
N PHE A 526 26.07 16.11 -4.62
CA PHE A 526 25.47 16.11 -5.94
C PHE A 526 24.57 17.36 -6.09
N SER A 527 24.91 18.23 -7.03
CA SER A 527 24.07 19.37 -7.42
C SER A 527 23.78 19.30 -8.91
N SER A 528 22.50 19.25 -9.27
CA SER A 528 22.06 19.28 -10.68
C SER A 528 22.46 20.57 -11.43
N LEU A 529 22.73 21.66 -10.69
CA LEU A 529 23.08 22.96 -11.27
C LEU A 529 24.57 23.07 -11.64
N ASP A 530 25.43 22.26 -11.02
CA ASP A 530 26.90 22.31 -11.17
C ASP A 530 27.41 20.96 -11.71
N ARG A 531 26.94 20.60 -12.91
CA ARG A 531 27.35 19.41 -13.65
C ARG A 531 27.45 19.70 -15.15
N PRO A 532 28.63 20.13 -15.63
CA PRO A 532 28.84 20.41 -17.05
C PRO A 532 28.89 19.13 -17.90
N HIS A 533 29.55 18.09 -17.38
CA HIS A 533 29.78 16.84 -18.11
C HIS A 533 28.52 15.95 -18.15
N ALA A 534 28.21 15.45 -19.35
CA ALA A 534 27.16 14.44 -19.52
C ALA A 534 27.70 13.05 -19.13
N PRO A 535 26.87 12.18 -18.53
CA PRO A 535 27.28 10.83 -18.19
C PRO A 535 27.52 9.98 -19.44
N GLN A 536 28.41 9.00 -19.33
CA GLN A 536 28.52 7.90 -20.27
C GLN A 536 27.30 6.99 -20.12
N VAL A 537 26.57 6.81 -21.22
CA VAL A 537 25.37 5.98 -21.27
C VAL A 537 25.68 4.66 -21.95
N LEU A 538 25.48 3.55 -21.23
CA LEU A 538 25.58 2.21 -21.78
C LEU A 538 24.17 1.64 -21.93
N GLN A 539 23.88 1.02 -23.08
CA GLN A 539 22.58 0.44 -23.37
C GLN A 539 22.69 -0.94 -24.01
N GLN A 540 21.78 -1.83 -23.66
CA GLN A 540 21.67 -3.15 -24.27
C GLN A 540 20.23 -3.66 -24.19
N SER A 541 19.82 -4.40 -25.22
CA SER A 541 18.47 -4.96 -25.32
C SER A 541 18.49 -6.48 -25.22
N TYR A 542 17.43 -7.04 -24.65
CA TYR A 542 17.24 -8.46 -24.36
C TYR A 542 15.83 -8.87 -24.77
N ILE A 543 15.64 -10.13 -25.15
CA ILE A 543 14.37 -10.70 -25.56
C ILE A 543 13.75 -11.41 -24.35
N PHE A 544 12.46 -11.17 -24.12
CA PHE A 544 11.71 -11.85 -23.09
C PHE A 544 10.57 -12.69 -23.71
N PRO A 545 10.42 -13.98 -23.33
CA PRO A 545 9.55 -14.91 -24.05
C PRO A 545 8.05 -14.78 -23.69
N SER A 546 7.69 -14.02 -22.66
CA SER A 546 6.30 -13.85 -22.19
C SER A 546 5.91 -12.37 -22.19
N SER A 547 4.60 -12.09 -22.20
CA SER A 547 4.08 -10.76 -21.86
C SER A 547 4.28 -10.47 -20.38
N ILE A 548 4.30 -9.18 -20.05
CA ILE A 548 4.45 -8.66 -18.70
C ILE A 548 3.21 -7.86 -18.33
N SER A 549 2.77 -7.99 -17.07
CA SER A 549 1.67 -7.18 -16.51
C SER A 549 2.19 -6.01 -15.68
N THR A 550 3.29 -6.22 -14.95
CA THR A 550 3.92 -5.19 -14.11
C THR A 550 5.36 -5.59 -13.76
N VAL A 551 6.21 -4.60 -13.47
CA VAL A 551 7.60 -4.80 -13.06
C VAL A 551 7.92 -3.87 -11.90
N GLU A 552 8.64 -4.38 -10.91
CA GLU A 552 9.13 -3.59 -9.78
C GLU A 552 10.50 -4.06 -9.30
N ALA A 553 11.33 -3.18 -8.72
CA ALA A 553 12.63 -3.56 -8.16
C ALA A 553 12.57 -3.84 -6.66
N THR A 554 13.38 -4.79 -6.18
CA THR A 554 13.56 -5.05 -4.75
C THR A 554 14.23 -3.86 -4.04
N LEU A 555 13.76 -3.57 -2.82
CA LEU A 555 14.22 -2.45 -1.99
C LEU A 555 14.63 -2.92 -0.59
N THR A 556 15.83 -2.51 -0.15
CA THR A 556 16.37 -2.72 1.20
C THR A 556 16.87 -1.40 1.78
N GLU A 557 17.09 -1.34 3.10
CA GLU A 557 17.40 -0.09 3.80
C GLU A 557 18.75 0.51 3.40
N LYS A 558 19.78 -0.31 3.17
CA LYS A 558 21.13 0.16 2.83
C LYS A 558 21.48 -0.04 1.35
N GLY A 559 20.75 -0.88 0.61
CA GLY A 559 21.04 -1.15 -0.80
C GLY A 559 22.36 -1.89 -1.01
N ILE A 560 22.71 -2.80 -0.10
CA ILE A 560 23.90 -3.67 -0.16
C ILE A 560 23.58 -4.95 -0.92
N THR A 561 22.42 -5.55 -0.63
CA THR A 561 22.01 -6.79 -1.30
C THR A 561 21.81 -6.58 -2.81
N SER A 562 22.00 -7.64 -3.60
CA SER A 562 21.73 -7.60 -5.04
C SER A 562 20.29 -7.17 -5.35
N ARG A 563 20.13 -6.38 -6.42
CA ARG A 563 18.80 -5.93 -6.88
C ARG A 563 18.20 -6.97 -7.83
N HIS A 564 16.95 -7.36 -7.57
CA HIS A 564 16.17 -8.21 -8.45
C HIS A 564 14.99 -7.41 -9.01
N LEU A 565 14.60 -7.71 -10.24
CA LEU A 565 13.34 -7.27 -10.84
C LEU A 565 12.28 -8.33 -10.58
N LEU A 566 11.17 -7.91 -9.98
CA LEU A 566 9.97 -8.71 -9.79
C LEU A 566 9.05 -8.47 -10.97
N ILE A 567 8.82 -9.49 -11.78
CA ILE A 567 8.04 -9.42 -13.02
C ILE A 567 6.75 -10.21 -12.80
N GLY A 568 5.60 -9.52 -12.84
CA GLY A 568 4.29 -10.15 -12.82
C GLY A 568 3.91 -10.64 -14.21
N LEU A 569 3.76 -11.95 -14.38
CA LEU A 569 3.32 -12.56 -15.64
C LEU A 569 1.79 -12.62 -15.72
N PRO A 570 1.20 -12.63 -16.93
CA PRO A 570 -0.24 -12.78 -17.11
C PRO A 570 -0.77 -14.15 -16.64
N SER A 571 0.10 -15.17 -16.57
CA SER A 571 -0.22 -16.47 -15.96
C SER A 571 -0.43 -16.42 -14.44
N GLY A 572 -0.13 -15.28 -13.82
CA GLY A 572 -0.17 -15.08 -12.37
C GLY A 572 1.11 -15.52 -11.65
N GLY A 573 2.12 -16.02 -12.36
CA GLY A 573 3.45 -16.26 -11.80
C GLY A 573 4.22 -14.95 -11.58
N ILE A 574 4.95 -14.85 -10.47
CA ILE A 574 5.81 -13.70 -10.17
C ILE A 574 7.26 -14.15 -10.25
N LEU A 575 7.98 -13.69 -11.26
CA LEU A 575 9.37 -14.04 -11.53
C LEU A 575 10.32 -13.08 -10.83
N SER A 576 11.32 -13.60 -10.12
CA SER A 576 12.43 -12.81 -9.59
C SER A 576 13.64 -12.91 -10.52
N LEU A 577 13.87 -11.88 -11.33
CA LEU A 577 14.99 -11.82 -12.28
C LEU A 577 16.15 -11.00 -11.69
N PRO A 578 17.33 -11.59 -11.48
CA PRO A 578 18.49 -10.84 -11.00
C PRO A 578 18.95 -9.77 -12.00
N LYS A 579 19.20 -8.54 -11.53
CA LYS A 579 19.65 -7.41 -12.39
C LYS A 579 20.96 -7.70 -13.12
N MET A 580 21.81 -8.61 -12.61
CA MET A 580 23.05 -9.01 -13.28
C MET A 580 22.86 -9.64 -14.67
N PHE A 581 21.69 -10.23 -14.96
CA PHE A 581 21.40 -10.71 -16.32
C PHE A 581 21.06 -9.57 -17.28
N LEU A 582 20.68 -8.41 -16.74
CA LEU A 582 20.29 -7.21 -17.46
C LEU A 582 21.39 -6.15 -17.31
N ASP A 583 22.63 -6.49 -17.65
CA ASP A 583 23.79 -5.59 -17.54
C ASP A 583 24.27 -5.22 -18.95
N PRO A 584 24.31 -3.93 -19.34
CA PRO A 584 24.69 -3.51 -20.69
C PRO A 584 26.18 -3.75 -21.02
N ARG A 585 27.00 -4.09 -20.02
CA ARG A 585 28.43 -4.38 -20.21
C ARG A 585 28.70 -5.84 -20.56
N ARG A 586 27.67 -6.69 -20.65
CA ARG A 586 27.85 -8.10 -21.00
C ARG A 586 28.46 -8.20 -22.41
N PRO A 587 29.67 -8.78 -22.54
CA PRO A 587 30.39 -8.75 -23.80
C PRO A 587 29.83 -9.79 -24.78
N GLU A 588 29.78 -9.45 -26.07
CA GLU A 588 29.48 -10.42 -27.12
C GLU A 588 30.61 -11.45 -27.27
N ILE A 589 31.86 -11.00 -27.11
CA ILE A 589 33.07 -11.83 -27.15
C ILE A 589 33.83 -11.63 -25.84
N ILE A 590 34.08 -12.72 -25.11
CA ILE A 590 34.73 -12.69 -23.80
C ILE A 590 36.18 -12.24 -23.93
N THR A 591 36.54 -11.16 -23.24
CA THR A 591 37.92 -10.68 -23.06
C THR A 591 38.47 -11.07 -21.69
N GLU A 592 39.79 -11.00 -21.49
CA GLU A 592 40.40 -11.30 -20.18
C GLU A 592 39.91 -10.36 -19.07
N GLN A 593 39.73 -9.06 -19.35
CA GLN A 593 39.17 -8.12 -18.37
C GLN A 593 37.73 -8.49 -18.00
N SER A 594 36.90 -8.82 -18.99
CA SER A 594 35.51 -9.21 -18.73
C SER A 594 35.40 -10.50 -17.91
N ARG A 595 36.36 -11.42 -18.08
CA ARG A 595 36.48 -12.65 -17.30
C ARG A 595 36.91 -12.36 -15.86
N GLU A 596 37.85 -11.44 -15.66
CA GLU A 596 38.27 -11.00 -14.32
C GLU A 596 37.13 -10.33 -13.53
N GLU A 597 36.28 -9.57 -14.21
CA GLU A 597 35.07 -8.98 -13.64
C GLU A 597 33.91 -9.98 -13.42
N ASN A 598 34.07 -11.23 -13.86
CA ASN A 598 33.01 -12.25 -13.87
C ASN A 598 31.74 -11.82 -14.64
N LEU A 599 31.91 -11.11 -15.76
CA LEU A 599 30.79 -10.76 -16.63
C LEU A 599 30.30 -11.99 -17.41
N ILE A 600 29.00 -12.21 -17.36
CA ILE A 600 28.35 -13.26 -18.14
C ILE A 600 28.32 -12.80 -19.60
N PRO A 601 28.74 -13.62 -20.59
CA PRO A 601 28.68 -13.23 -22.00
C PRO A 601 27.26 -12.87 -22.41
N TYR A 602 27.11 -11.96 -23.36
CA TYR A 602 25.80 -11.52 -23.83
C TYR A 602 25.01 -12.70 -24.40
N ALA A 603 23.82 -12.90 -23.85
CA ALA A 603 22.83 -13.84 -24.34
C ALA A 603 21.53 -13.04 -24.52
N PRO A 604 21.05 -12.83 -25.76
CA PRO A 604 19.90 -11.98 -26.00
C PRO A 604 18.61 -12.57 -25.41
N GLU A 605 18.46 -13.89 -25.43
CA GLU A 605 17.25 -14.56 -24.94
C GLU A 605 17.32 -14.79 -23.43
N LEU A 606 16.37 -14.22 -22.69
CA LEU A 606 16.20 -14.47 -21.26
C LEU A 606 15.28 -15.67 -21.04
N LEU A 607 15.79 -16.68 -20.33
CA LEU A 607 15.03 -17.88 -20.02
C LEU A 607 14.17 -17.69 -18.76
N ILE A 608 12.91 -18.11 -18.84
CA ILE A 608 12.05 -18.22 -17.66
C ILE A 608 12.35 -19.55 -16.98
N ARG A 609 12.88 -19.46 -15.76
CA ARG A 609 13.18 -20.61 -14.90
C ARG A 609 12.09 -20.73 -13.84
N THR A 610 11.48 -21.91 -13.72
CA THR A 610 10.38 -22.13 -12.77
C THR A 610 10.85 -22.02 -11.32
N GLU A 611 12.14 -22.24 -11.05
CA GLU A 611 12.75 -22.09 -9.72
C GLU A 611 12.84 -20.63 -9.26
N TRP A 612 12.67 -19.67 -10.16
CA TRP A 612 12.70 -18.23 -9.86
C TRP A 612 11.31 -17.65 -9.56
N PHE A 613 10.26 -18.46 -9.60
CA PHE A 613 8.94 -18.03 -9.19
C PHE A 613 8.82 -17.95 -7.67
N ILE A 614 8.54 -16.75 -7.16
CA ILE A 614 8.45 -16.50 -5.71
C ILE A 614 7.12 -16.99 -5.12
N ASN A 615 6.11 -17.17 -5.95
CA ASN A 615 4.76 -17.55 -5.54
C ASN A 615 4.44 -19.03 -5.76
N TYR A 616 5.39 -19.85 -6.22
CA TYR A 616 5.23 -21.31 -6.40
C TYR A 616 3.89 -21.69 -7.09
N ASN A 617 2.91 -22.17 -6.32
CA ASN A 617 1.58 -22.59 -6.79
C ASN A 617 0.46 -21.57 -6.50
N GLN A 618 0.77 -20.43 -5.88
CA GLN A 618 -0.18 -19.37 -5.53
C GLN A 618 -0.21 -18.31 -6.63
N SER A 619 -0.82 -18.65 -7.77
CA SER A 619 -0.98 -17.72 -8.89
C SER A 619 -1.83 -16.52 -8.51
N VAL A 620 -1.37 -15.31 -8.83
CA VAL A 620 -2.11 -14.06 -8.58
C VAL A 620 -2.79 -13.60 -9.86
N SER A 621 -4.12 -13.56 -9.86
CA SER A 621 -4.86 -13.17 -11.07
C SER A 621 -4.78 -11.65 -11.31
N ARG A 622 -4.56 -11.25 -12.57
CA ARG A 622 -4.54 -9.84 -13.01
C ARG A 622 -3.69 -8.94 -12.12
N VAL A 623 -2.41 -9.27 -11.97
CA VAL A 623 -1.46 -8.46 -11.19
C VAL A 623 -1.41 -7.04 -11.76
N ARG A 624 -1.80 -6.05 -10.95
CA ARG A 624 -1.79 -4.62 -11.34
C ARG A 624 -0.55 -3.91 -10.82
N GLY A 625 -0.11 -4.28 -9.62
CA GLY A 625 1.07 -3.70 -9.01
C GLY A 625 1.80 -4.69 -8.12
N ILE A 626 3.09 -4.45 -7.96
CA ILE A 626 3.93 -5.10 -6.96
C ILE A 626 4.48 -3.97 -6.10
N TYR A 627 4.31 -4.08 -4.79
CA TYR A 627 4.89 -3.19 -3.80
C TYR A 627 6.02 -3.91 -3.09
N THR A 628 7.12 -3.19 -2.86
CA THR A 628 8.31 -3.72 -2.19
C THR A 628 8.69 -2.77 -1.06
N ALA A 629 8.83 -3.29 0.15
CA ALA A 629 9.32 -2.53 1.30
C ALA A 629 10.60 -3.14 1.87
N PRO A 630 11.50 -2.30 2.40
CA PRO A 630 12.61 -2.80 3.19
C PRO A 630 12.09 -3.38 4.50
N SER A 631 12.71 -4.45 4.99
CA SER A 631 12.58 -4.89 6.38
C SER A 631 13.74 -4.33 7.21
N GLY A 632 13.83 -4.69 8.50
CA GLY A 632 14.98 -4.36 9.33
C GLY A 632 16.24 -5.18 9.03
N LEU A 633 16.14 -6.19 8.15
CA LEU A 633 17.27 -7.01 7.70
C LEU A 633 17.64 -6.63 6.27
N GLU A 634 18.94 -6.43 6.03
CA GLU A 634 19.44 -6.02 4.71
C GLU A 634 19.33 -7.13 3.67
N SER A 635 19.30 -8.40 4.10
CA SER A 635 19.16 -9.53 3.17
C SER A 635 17.74 -9.75 2.65
N THR A 636 16.73 -9.12 3.27
CA THR A 636 15.32 -9.47 3.06
C THR A 636 14.49 -8.28 2.56
N CYS A 637 13.59 -8.54 1.60
CA CYS A 637 12.66 -7.55 1.07
C CYS A 637 11.23 -8.08 1.22
N LEU A 638 10.32 -7.26 1.75
CA LEU A 638 8.91 -7.59 1.86
C LEU A 638 8.23 -7.26 0.52
N VAL A 639 7.53 -8.24 -0.05
CA VAL A 639 6.88 -8.11 -1.36
C VAL A 639 5.39 -8.34 -1.21
N VAL A 640 4.60 -7.44 -1.79
CA VAL A 640 3.15 -7.60 -1.93
C VAL A 640 2.75 -7.39 -3.38
N ALA A 641 2.24 -8.43 -4.01
CA ALA A 641 1.58 -8.33 -5.30
C ALA A 641 0.08 -8.15 -5.07
N TYR A 642 -0.50 -7.12 -5.70
CA TYR A 642 -1.93 -6.86 -5.66
C TYR A 642 -2.50 -6.80 -7.09
N GLY A 643 -3.62 -7.49 -7.27
CA GLY A 643 -4.33 -7.63 -8.52
C GLY A 643 -5.81 -7.84 -8.22
N LEU A 644 -6.40 -8.88 -8.80
CA LEU A 644 -7.66 -9.42 -8.28
C LEU A 644 -7.44 -10.09 -6.92
N ASP A 645 -6.31 -10.79 -6.80
CA ASP A 645 -5.86 -11.45 -5.59
C ASP A 645 -4.71 -10.65 -4.94
N ILE A 646 -4.50 -10.86 -3.64
CA ILE A 646 -3.39 -10.26 -2.89
C ILE A 646 -2.46 -11.39 -2.44
N PHE A 647 -1.17 -11.24 -2.72
CA PHE A 647 -0.13 -12.18 -2.31
C PHE A 647 1.01 -11.43 -1.62
N GLN A 648 1.37 -11.88 -0.42
CA GLN A 648 2.48 -11.34 0.35
C GLN A 648 3.53 -12.42 0.54
N THR A 649 4.81 -12.05 0.36
CA THR A 649 5.93 -12.92 0.67
C THR A 649 7.18 -12.11 1.01
N ARG A 650 8.26 -12.82 1.34
CA ARG A 650 9.59 -12.27 1.58
C ARG A 650 10.53 -12.79 0.50
N VAL A 651 11.35 -11.91 -0.06
CA VAL A 651 12.35 -12.27 -1.07
C VAL A 651 13.75 -12.02 -0.51
N TYR A 652 14.68 -12.93 -0.85
CA TYR A 652 16.06 -12.91 -0.37
C TYR A 652 17.03 -12.90 -1.57
N PRO A 653 17.28 -11.73 -2.20
CA PRO A 653 18.08 -11.64 -3.43
C PRO A 653 19.46 -12.29 -3.31
N SER A 654 20.15 -12.05 -2.20
CA SER A 654 21.51 -12.57 -1.92
C SER A 654 21.53 -13.69 -0.89
N LYS A 655 20.41 -14.41 -0.70
CA LYS A 655 20.16 -15.31 0.45
C LYS A 655 20.23 -14.56 1.79
N GLN A 656 19.86 -15.22 2.88
CA GLN A 656 19.90 -14.64 4.23
C GLN A 656 21.32 -14.71 4.80
N PHE A 657 22.10 -13.65 4.62
CA PHE A 657 23.49 -13.57 5.11
C PHE A 657 23.62 -12.94 6.50
N ASP A 658 22.57 -12.28 6.99
CA ASP A 658 22.51 -11.56 8.27
C ASP A 658 21.69 -12.31 9.34
N VAL A 659 21.21 -13.51 9.01
CA VAL A 659 20.49 -14.41 9.93
C VAL A 659 21.23 -15.74 10.01
N LEU A 660 21.20 -16.36 11.19
CA LEU A 660 21.70 -17.72 11.36
C LEU A 660 20.88 -18.67 10.49
N LYS A 661 21.51 -19.72 9.96
CA LYS A 661 20.80 -20.66 9.09
C LYS A 661 19.66 -21.35 9.84
N ASP A 662 18.57 -21.61 9.13
CA ASP A 662 17.42 -22.35 9.66
C ASP A 662 17.77 -23.81 10.02
N ASP A 663 18.76 -24.39 9.34
CA ASP A 663 19.25 -25.77 9.55
C ASP A 663 20.44 -25.86 10.52
N TYR A 664 20.63 -24.85 11.37
CA TYR A 664 21.75 -24.81 12.31
C TYR A 664 21.66 -25.91 13.39
N ASP A 665 22.71 -26.73 13.50
CA ASP A 665 22.76 -27.84 14.46
C ASP A 665 23.19 -27.36 15.86
N TYR A 666 22.21 -26.94 16.65
CA TYR A 666 22.40 -26.53 18.05
C TYR A 666 22.85 -27.69 18.95
N MET A 667 22.44 -28.93 18.65
CA MET A 667 22.73 -30.10 19.48
C MET A 667 24.19 -30.51 19.36
N LEU A 668 24.74 -30.50 18.14
CA LEU A 668 26.14 -30.79 17.89
C LEU A 668 27.04 -29.85 18.70
N ILE A 669 26.83 -28.54 18.60
CA ILE A 669 27.68 -27.55 19.28
C ILE A 669 27.53 -27.65 20.80
N SER A 670 26.31 -27.80 21.31
CA SER A 670 26.09 -27.98 22.75
C SER A 670 26.79 -29.23 23.29
N SER A 671 26.70 -30.36 22.57
CA SER A 671 27.35 -31.61 22.96
C SER A 671 28.88 -31.52 22.94
N VAL A 672 29.46 -30.88 21.92
CA VAL A 672 30.91 -30.67 21.80
C VAL A 672 31.41 -29.76 22.92
N LEU A 673 30.70 -28.68 23.25
CA LEU A 673 31.07 -27.79 24.35
C LEU A 673 31.06 -28.52 25.69
N LEU A 674 30.04 -29.34 25.96
CA LEU A 674 30.00 -30.18 27.18
C LEU A 674 31.13 -31.20 27.20
N ALA A 675 31.39 -31.89 26.08
CA ALA A 675 32.48 -32.84 25.97
C ALA A 675 33.84 -32.18 26.24
N LEU A 676 34.09 -30.99 25.68
CA LEU A 676 35.31 -30.21 25.91
C LEU A 676 35.41 -29.73 27.37
N PHE A 677 34.30 -29.31 27.98
CA PHE A 677 34.26 -28.92 29.38
C PHE A 677 34.65 -30.08 30.30
N PHE A 678 34.04 -31.25 30.13
CA PHE A 678 34.37 -32.45 30.91
C PHE A 678 35.79 -32.93 30.64
N ALA A 679 36.23 -32.94 29.36
CA ALA A 679 37.59 -33.30 29.00
C ALA A 679 38.62 -32.36 29.66
N THR A 680 38.33 -31.06 29.74
CA THR A 680 39.19 -30.08 30.41
C THR A 680 39.24 -30.32 31.91
N MET A 681 38.09 -30.55 32.57
CA MET A 681 38.03 -30.85 34.00
C MET A 681 38.78 -32.14 34.36
N ILE A 682 38.60 -33.19 33.55
CA ILE A 682 39.30 -34.47 33.72
C ILE A 682 40.80 -34.27 33.49
N SER A 683 41.19 -33.59 32.42
CA SER A 683 42.60 -33.34 32.07
C SER A 683 43.31 -32.49 33.11
N LYS A 684 42.64 -31.46 33.65
CA LYS A 684 43.16 -30.64 34.75
C LYS A 684 43.49 -31.50 35.96
N ARG A 685 42.54 -32.34 36.39
CA ARG A 685 42.75 -33.23 37.54
C ARG A 685 43.86 -34.25 37.28
N LEU A 686 43.92 -34.83 36.08
CA LEU A 686 44.98 -35.76 35.68
C LEU A 686 46.35 -35.08 35.68
N ALA A 687 46.44 -33.82 35.23
CA ALA A 687 47.67 -33.04 35.23
C ALA A 687 48.14 -32.68 36.64
N GLU A 688 47.24 -32.23 37.53
CA GLU A 688 47.54 -31.96 38.94
C GLU A 688 48.09 -33.20 39.63
N VAL A 689 47.43 -34.35 39.44
CA VAL A 689 47.89 -35.63 40.00
C VAL A 689 49.27 -36.01 39.43
N LYS A 690 49.49 -35.84 38.13
CA LYS A 690 50.78 -36.15 37.49
C LYS A 690 51.91 -35.24 37.98
N LEU A 691 51.66 -33.95 38.14
CA LEU A 691 52.63 -32.99 38.66
C LEU A 691 52.95 -33.24 40.13
N LEU A 692 51.94 -33.53 40.95
CA LEU A 692 52.13 -33.91 42.34
C LEU A 692 53.00 -35.16 42.45
N ASN A 693 52.68 -36.23 41.70
CA ASN A 693 53.49 -37.45 41.69
C ASN A 693 54.93 -37.22 41.21
N ARG A 694 55.15 -36.23 40.32
CA ARG A 694 56.50 -35.84 39.86
C ARG A 694 57.25 -35.05 40.93
N ALA A 695 56.57 -34.20 41.70
CA ALA A 695 57.18 -33.39 42.75
C ALA A 695 57.51 -34.19 44.02
N TRP A 696 56.80 -35.29 44.27
CA TRP A 696 57.02 -36.21 45.40
C TRP A 696 58.07 -37.30 45.11
N ARG A 697 58.62 -37.35 43.90
CA ARG A 697 59.82 -38.10 43.54
C ARG A 697 61.01 -37.16 43.58
#